data_AF-A0A841K3U1-F1
#
_entry.id   AF-A0A841K3U1-F1
#
_cell.length_a   1.000
_cell.length_b   1.000
_cell.length_c   1.000
_cell.angle_alpha   90.00
_cell.angle_beta   90.00
_cell.angle_gamma   90.00
#
_symmetry.space_group_name_H-M   'P 1'
#
loop_
_entity.id
_entity.type
_entity.pdbx_description
1 polymer ?
#
loop_
_entity_poly.entity_id
_entity_poly.type
_entity_poly.pdbx_seq_one_letter_code
_entity_poly.pdbx_strand_id
1 'polypeptide(L)'
;MTTQSTVLPAQTRSKVGGTAQTFFEIIAAAGLATLLLWKGIYRGWMSINSDFSQYYVVARLIRERFNLSRIYDWIWLQRVADHFGVEHQLVGFLGLTPFSALPLLPFSYFPVLQAKHLWLVFNVVLLIATLQLLGKFTGLSIRRTWIIALCAVFPLRNSFLLGQMHLLVFALLAVAYVSHMRRKQVLSGVCIAIAGALKVYPIFFCLYFLLKRRWKSLNAALLCFALCIGISFLVVGHTAMTDYLVQQLPRTLQGESTNPFLQTGTSSTALFHRLFLFEPELNPHPLHYSPLLYAVLYPLWQAVLAAMALVFLRLGFQSDDRETLDWSLYLTLLLLVSSNPATYHFVVLIGAAAPTVAALCNRGKSRAAIMFLTLYVAFCNVGNLSDGGHGPTFLTPLHFLKLWIGIALVAFYCAQLMSSDVATQNDQRSDRKKPPVPTYLARATPVIVALWLVTFYSAHKHLDRVPTSSMANRVVADSAFLRSAPKAASGSILYVAMRSNGYEILRDGSPLALRQNDATLSNDELSFAASSDGRDIWVEETSVEGSRLARTSSANPAAGSCTVEDAEDGALSADGATLAFLREKRGQGSLWIFATRSCDGATATPGKPQRLTPAEWDVRTLSAAPGGGWLLSAVTPQTHGRESLFQISADGSPRLLAQESSDFDSPAVSPDGSRLILRRMIAGRWQLVVFEPASGKNRQLTFSDCNACTPTWKDEETLLYATDCERGMGMTGLAEMHFHGDGE
;
A
#
# COMPACT_ATOMS: atom_id res chain seq x y z
N MET A 1 64.80 -38.78 -3.37
CA MET A 1 65.15 -37.37 -3.56
C MET A 1 63.97 -36.52 -3.12
N THR A 2 64.14 -35.89 -1.98
CA THR A 2 63.22 -34.98 -1.28
C THR A 2 63.22 -33.60 -1.93
N THR A 3 62.05 -33.04 -2.23
CA THR A 3 61.86 -31.60 -2.44
C THR A 3 60.84 -31.07 -1.45
N GLN A 4 61.33 -30.15 -0.62
CA GLN A 4 60.70 -29.57 0.55
C GLN A 4 59.52 -28.65 0.18
N SER A 5 58.40 -28.85 0.85
CA SER A 5 57.31 -27.89 0.98
C SER A 5 57.67 -26.85 2.04
N THR A 6 57.91 -25.61 1.62
CA THR A 6 58.09 -24.45 2.51
C THR A 6 56.74 -24.04 3.12
N VAL A 7 56.51 -24.49 4.35
CA VAL A 7 55.45 -23.98 5.23
C VAL A 7 55.95 -22.66 5.82
N LEU A 8 55.28 -21.55 5.49
CA LEU A 8 55.48 -20.26 6.15
C LEU A 8 55.04 -20.36 7.63
N PRO A 9 55.80 -19.81 8.59
CA PRO A 9 55.48 -19.93 10.01
C PRO A 9 54.26 -19.09 10.38
N ALA A 10 53.38 -19.71 11.17
CA ALA A 10 52.22 -19.08 11.77
C ALA A 10 52.65 -17.90 12.65
N GLN A 11 52.23 -16.70 12.28
CA GLN A 11 52.28 -15.54 13.17
C GLN A 11 51.45 -15.82 14.41
N THR A 12 52.12 -15.90 15.56
CA THR A 12 51.54 -15.90 16.90
C THR A 12 50.69 -14.64 17.11
N ARG A 13 49.37 -14.75 16.88
CA ARG A 13 48.38 -13.77 17.34
C ARG A 13 48.36 -13.76 18.87
N SER A 14 48.56 -12.59 19.45
CA SER A 14 48.43 -12.35 20.89
C SER A 14 47.03 -12.73 21.38
N LYS A 15 46.94 -13.75 22.25
CA LYS A 15 45.68 -14.25 22.84
C LYS A 15 45.02 -13.27 23.82
N VAL A 16 45.73 -12.21 24.25
CA VAL A 16 45.28 -11.30 25.31
C VAL A 16 44.29 -10.23 24.81
N GLY A 17 44.28 -9.89 23.52
CA GLY A 17 43.31 -8.94 22.95
C GLY A 17 41.95 -9.53 22.58
N GLY A 18 41.85 -10.86 22.46
CA GLY A 18 40.65 -11.54 21.96
C GLY A 18 39.50 -11.63 22.97
N THR A 19 39.81 -11.72 24.26
CA THR A 19 38.80 -11.87 25.34
C THR A 19 38.05 -10.57 25.59
N ALA A 20 38.73 -9.43 25.68
CA ALA A 20 38.09 -8.12 25.86
C ALA A 20 37.19 -7.75 24.66
N GLN A 21 37.68 -7.95 23.44
CA GLN A 21 36.88 -7.70 22.24
C GLN A 21 35.64 -8.60 22.17
N THR A 22 35.78 -9.89 22.51
CA THR A 22 34.65 -10.81 22.56
C THR A 22 33.63 -10.41 23.63
N PHE A 23 34.10 -9.91 24.78
CA PHE A 23 33.23 -9.41 25.84
C PHE A 23 32.41 -8.19 25.40
N PHE A 24 33.04 -7.20 24.73
CA PHE A 24 32.33 -6.06 24.16
C PHE A 24 31.33 -6.46 23.07
N GLU A 25 31.69 -7.39 22.18
CA GLU A 25 30.77 -7.94 21.17
C GLU A 25 29.52 -8.57 21.82
N ILE A 26 29.70 -9.33 22.91
CA ILE A 26 28.59 -9.97 23.64
C ILE A 26 27.69 -8.93 24.30
N ILE A 27 28.26 -7.95 25.00
CA ILE A 27 27.46 -6.89 25.66
C ILE A 27 26.66 -6.10 24.62
N ALA A 28 27.28 -5.70 23.52
CA ALA A 28 26.61 -4.97 22.45
C ALA A 28 25.46 -5.79 21.84
N ALA A 29 25.71 -7.07 21.52
CA ALA A 29 24.68 -7.96 21.02
C ALA A 29 23.54 -8.16 22.01
N ALA A 30 23.83 -8.36 23.30
CA ALA A 30 22.84 -8.51 24.35
C ALA A 30 21.99 -7.25 24.54
N GLY A 31 22.60 -6.06 24.52
CA GLY A 31 21.87 -4.80 24.61
C GLY A 31 20.92 -4.58 23.42
N LEU A 32 21.40 -4.79 22.19
CA LEU A 32 20.55 -4.66 21.00
C LEU A 32 19.46 -5.73 20.92
N ALA A 33 19.76 -6.98 21.32
CA ALA A 33 18.77 -8.05 21.38
C ALA A 33 17.69 -7.74 22.42
N THR A 34 18.07 -7.23 23.60
CA THR A 34 17.12 -6.79 24.63
C THR A 34 16.22 -5.68 24.12
N LEU A 35 16.78 -4.72 23.39
CA LEU A 35 16.01 -3.64 22.77
C LEU A 35 15.00 -4.17 21.75
N LEU A 36 15.41 -5.12 20.90
CA LEU A 36 14.52 -5.75 19.91
C LEU A 36 13.41 -6.58 20.59
N LEU A 37 13.75 -7.36 21.61
CA LEU A 37 12.81 -8.15 22.40
C LEU A 37 11.77 -7.24 23.06
N TRP A 38 12.22 -6.16 23.72
CA TRP A 38 11.33 -5.26 24.44
C TRP A 38 10.48 -4.38 23.51
N LYS A 39 11.11 -3.66 22.57
CA LYS A 39 10.43 -2.64 21.75
C LYS A 39 9.80 -3.20 20.46
N GLY A 40 10.23 -4.37 20.01
CA GLY A 40 9.74 -5.04 18.80
C GLY A 40 8.84 -6.22 19.13
N ILE A 41 9.43 -7.33 19.59
CA ILE A 41 8.75 -8.63 19.73
C ILE A 41 7.68 -8.60 20.82
N TYR A 42 8.02 -8.22 22.05
CA TYR A 42 7.07 -8.18 23.17
C TYR A 42 5.91 -7.21 22.90
N ARG A 43 6.21 -6.02 22.39
CA ARG A 43 5.16 -5.06 22.00
C ARG A 43 4.28 -5.59 20.87
N GLY A 44 4.87 -6.22 19.85
CA GLY A 44 4.11 -6.86 18.77
C GLY A 44 3.29 -8.07 19.22
N TRP A 45 3.70 -8.75 20.29
CA TRP A 45 3.01 -9.88 20.90
C TRP A 45 1.74 -9.46 21.66
N MET A 46 1.76 -8.28 22.28
CA MET A 46 0.68 -7.80 23.15
C MET A 46 -0.42 -7.03 22.40
N SER A 47 -0.18 -6.60 21.17
CA SER A 47 -1.16 -5.81 20.42
C SER A 47 -1.34 -6.33 19.00
N ILE A 48 -2.54 -6.11 18.45
CA ILE A 48 -2.82 -6.29 17.03
C ILE A 48 -2.57 -4.91 16.41
N ASN A 49 -1.53 -4.79 15.59
CA ASN A 49 -1.15 -3.53 14.95
C ASN A 49 -1.31 -3.73 13.44
N SER A 50 -1.68 -2.66 12.75
CA SER A 50 -2.22 -2.61 11.38
C SER A 50 -1.75 -3.68 10.40
N ASP A 51 -0.46 -3.75 10.09
CA ASP A 51 -0.03 -4.37 8.83
C ASP A 51 -0.17 -5.91 8.81
N PHE A 52 -0.04 -6.59 9.95
CA PHE A 52 -0.30 -8.04 10.04
C PHE A 52 -1.75 -8.35 9.65
N SER A 53 -2.68 -7.55 10.18
CA SER A 53 -4.11 -7.73 10.00
C SER A 53 -4.51 -7.65 8.52
N GLN A 54 -3.85 -6.80 7.74
CA GLN A 54 -4.09 -6.64 6.31
C GLN A 54 -3.91 -7.96 5.53
N TYR A 55 -2.81 -8.69 5.79
CA TYR A 55 -2.57 -10.00 5.17
C TYR A 55 -3.48 -11.09 5.75
N TYR A 56 -3.69 -11.07 7.07
CA TYR A 56 -4.48 -12.07 7.79
C TYR A 56 -5.96 -12.06 7.38
N VAL A 57 -6.58 -10.88 7.28
CA VAL A 57 -7.99 -10.73 6.89
C VAL A 57 -8.20 -11.30 5.49
N VAL A 58 -7.37 -10.94 4.51
CA VAL A 58 -7.47 -11.47 3.15
C VAL A 58 -7.20 -12.98 3.10
N ALA A 59 -6.23 -13.49 3.88
CA ALA A 59 -6.01 -14.94 3.98
C ALA A 59 -7.24 -15.68 4.54
N ARG A 60 -7.89 -15.12 5.56
CA ARG A 60 -9.12 -15.67 6.14
C ARG A 60 -10.29 -15.60 5.15
N LEU A 61 -10.44 -14.51 4.42
CA LEU A 61 -11.44 -14.35 3.36
C LEU A 61 -11.29 -15.44 2.28
N ILE A 62 -10.06 -15.73 1.84
CA ILE A 62 -9.76 -16.83 0.91
C ILE A 62 -10.21 -18.18 1.50
N ARG A 63 -9.83 -18.47 2.75
CA ARG A 63 -10.18 -19.72 3.44
C ARG A 63 -11.70 -19.90 3.54
N GLU A 64 -12.42 -18.85 3.91
CA GLU A 64 -13.87 -18.85 4.11
C GLU A 64 -14.67 -18.68 2.81
N ARG A 65 -13.97 -18.61 1.67
CA ARG A 65 -14.54 -18.53 0.31
C ARG A 65 -15.44 -17.31 0.10
N PHE A 66 -14.98 -16.16 0.57
CA PHE A 66 -15.62 -14.88 0.26
C PHE A 66 -15.38 -14.49 -1.21
N ASN A 67 -16.30 -13.70 -1.77
CA ASN A 67 -16.03 -12.96 -2.99
C ASN A 67 -14.97 -11.88 -2.72
N LEU A 68 -13.83 -11.95 -3.41
CA LEU A 68 -12.70 -11.05 -3.19
C LEU A 68 -12.67 -9.86 -4.16
N SER A 69 -13.72 -9.62 -4.93
CA SER A 69 -13.74 -8.52 -5.91
C SER A 69 -13.61 -7.13 -5.29
N ARG A 70 -13.82 -6.99 -3.96
CA ARG A 70 -13.74 -5.73 -3.20
C ARG A 70 -12.55 -5.65 -2.23
N ILE A 71 -11.55 -6.53 -2.33
CA ILE A 71 -10.42 -6.52 -1.37
C ILE A 71 -9.62 -5.20 -1.33
N TYR A 72 -9.77 -4.33 -2.34
CA TYR A 72 -9.12 -3.02 -2.40
C TYR A 72 -10.03 -1.86 -1.99
N ASP A 73 -11.27 -2.12 -1.59
CA ASP A 73 -12.19 -1.15 -1.00
C ASP A 73 -11.90 -1.02 0.50
N TRP A 74 -11.59 0.21 0.94
CA TRP A 74 -11.25 0.52 2.31
C TRP A 74 -12.39 0.23 3.29
N ILE A 75 -13.60 0.73 3.02
CA ILE A 75 -14.73 0.65 3.94
C ILE A 75 -15.23 -0.80 4.01
N TRP A 76 -15.31 -1.47 2.85
CA TRP A 76 -15.73 -2.87 2.82
C TRP A 76 -14.74 -3.78 3.57
N LEU A 77 -13.42 -3.61 3.35
CA LEU A 77 -12.43 -4.44 4.03
C LEU A 77 -12.36 -4.14 5.54
N GLN A 78 -12.52 -2.87 5.94
CA GLN A 78 -12.61 -2.50 7.35
C GLN A 78 -13.81 -3.19 8.02
N ARG A 79 -15.00 -3.13 7.41
CA ARG A 79 -16.21 -3.79 7.91
C ARG A 79 -15.99 -5.26 8.23
N VAL A 80 -15.42 -6.00 7.27
CA VAL A 80 -15.07 -7.42 7.44
C VAL A 80 -14.04 -7.61 8.56
N ALA A 81 -13.05 -6.72 8.65
CA ALA A 81 -12.03 -6.80 9.68
C ALA A 81 -12.62 -6.65 11.09
N ASP A 82 -13.57 -5.72 11.27
CA ASP A 82 -14.29 -5.51 12.53
C ASP A 82 -15.09 -6.76 12.90
N HIS A 83 -15.83 -7.35 11.94
CA HIS A 83 -16.56 -8.61 12.14
C HIS A 83 -15.63 -9.77 12.53
N PHE A 84 -14.36 -9.72 12.14
CA PHE A 84 -13.34 -10.70 12.50
C PHE A 84 -12.63 -10.42 13.83
N GLY A 85 -13.02 -9.36 14.56
CA GLY A 85 -12.42 -8.96 15.83
C GLY A 85 -11.09 -8.24 15.67
N VAL A 86 -10.87 -7.58 14.53
CA VAL A 86 -9.71 -6.72 14.27
C VAL A 86 -10.11 -5.26 14.51
N GLU A 87 -10.42 -4.94 15.75
CA GLU A 87 -10.94 -3.63 16.12
C GLU A 87 -9.81 -2.60 16.35
N HIS A 88 -10.20 -1.32 16.38
CA HIS A 88 -9.36 -0.19 16.81
C HIS A 88 -8.09 0.04 15.97
N GLN A 89 -8.12 -0.35 14.70
CA GLN A 89 -7.04 -0.11 13.76
C GLN A 89 -7.56 -0.08 12.32
N LEU A 90 -6.85 0.67 11.48
CA LEU A 90 -7.14 0.70 10.05
C LEU A 90 -6.64 -0.56 9.34
N VAL A 91 -7.52 -1.16 8.53
CA VAL A 91 -7.23 -2.31 7.69
C VAL A 91 -7.49 -1.96 6.23
N GLY A 92 -6.45 -2.05 5.41
CA GLY A 92 -6.52 -1.85 3.97
C GLY A 92 -5.59 -2.81 3.24
N PHE A 93 -5.86 -3.11 1.98
CA PHE A 93 -4.99 -3.97 1.16
C PHE A 93 -4.29 -3.23 0.02
N LEU A 94 -4.39 -1.90 -0.04
CA LEU A 94 -3.79 -1.11 -1.11
C LEU A 94 -2.26 -1.16 -1.06
N GLY A 95 -1.63 -1.23 -2.24
CA GLY A 95 -0.18 -1.40 -2.37
C GLY A 95 0.36 -2.77 -1.94
N LEU A 96 -0.52 -3.72 -1.58
CA LEU A 96 -0.19 -5.12 -1.34
C LEU A 96 -0.53 -5.98 -2.57
N THR A 97 0.28 -7.01 -2.78
CA THR A 97 0.08 -7.93 -3.91
C THR A 97 -0.97 -8.99 -3.51
N PRO A 98 -1.84 -9.45 -4.42
CA PRO A 98 -2.78 -10.54 -4.12
C PRO A 98 -2.09 -11.80 -3.57
N PHE A 99 -0.89 -12.12 -4.08
CA PHE A 99 -0.09 -13.26 -3.62
C PHE A 99 0.41 -13.11 -2.16
N SER A 100 0.51 -11.88 -1.64
CA SER A 100 1.07 -11.62 -0.30
C SER A 100 0.23 -12.17 0.86
N ALA A 101 -1.06 -12.45 0.64
CA ALA A 101 -1.93 -13.08 1.65
C ALA A 101 -1.71 -14.60 1.78
N LEU A 102 -1.21 -15.27 0.73
CA LEU A 102 -1.12 -16.74 0.70
C LEU A 102 -0.24 -17.35 1.80
N PRO A 103 0.93 -16.78 2.17
CA PRO A 103 1.72 -17.30 3.28
C PRO A 103 0.99 -17.31 4.63
N LEU A 104 -0.05 -16.49 4.79
CA LEU A 104 -0.83 -16.38 6.02
C LEU A 104 -2.00 -17.37 6.06
N LEU A 105 -2.28 -18.11 4.98
CA LEU A 105 -3.38 -19.08 4.93
C LEU A 105 -3.35 -20.12 6.06
N PRO A 106 -2.22 -20.76 6.40
CA PRO A 106 -2.18 -21.72 7.51
C PRO A 106 -2.48 -21.07 8.86
N PHE A 107 -2.15 -19.79 9.02
CA PHE A 107 -2.34 -19.04 10.26
C PHE A 107 -3.78 -18.51 10.40
N SER A 108 -4.51 -18.33 9.30
CA SER A 108 -5.92 -17.94 9.32
C SER A 108 -6.84 -18.94 10.06
N TYR A 109 -6.38 -20.19 10.19
CA TYR A 109 -6.62 -21.17 11.27
C TYR A 109 -7.13 -20.60 12.60
N PHE A 110 -6.35 -19.67 13.13
CA PHE A 110 -6.41 -19.29 14.54
C PHE A 110 -7.05 -17.91 14.69
N PRO A 111 -7.63 -17.58 15.86
CA PRO A 111 -8.02 -16.22 16.19
C PRO A 111 -6.87 -15.23 15.93
N VAL A 112 -7.19 -14.01 15.52
CA VAL A 112 -6.24 -13.01 15.00
C VAL A 112 -4.98 -12.85 15.87
N LEU A 113 -5.13 -12.77 17.20
CA LEU A 113 -4.00 -12.60 18.11
C LEU A 113 -3.09 -13.83 18.15
N GLN A 114 -3.68 -15.03 18.20
CA GLN A 114 -2.93 -16.30 18.18
C GLN A 114 -2.23 -16.49 16.83
N ALA A 115 -2.90 -16.15 15.72
CA ALA A 115 -2.30 -16.16 14.40
C ALA A 115 -1.08 -15.23 14.34
N LYS A 116 -1.17 -14.03 14.94
CA LYS A 116 -0.04 -13.10 15.04
C LYS A 116 1.10 -13.68 15.86
N HIS A 117 0.83 -14.32 17.00
CA HIS A 117 1.87 -14.98 17.81
C HIS A 117 2.65 -16.02 17.01
N LEU A 118 1.94 -16.93 16.34
CA LEU A 118 2.56 -17.95 15.50
C LEU A 118 3.36 -17.34 14.35
N TRP A 119 2.85 -16.28 13.73
CA TRP A 119 3.56 -15.54 12.69
C TRP A 119 4.84 -14.87 13.20
N LEU A 120 4.83 -14.29 14.40
CA LEU A 120 6.02 -13.71 15.03
C LEU A 120 7.07 -14.78 15.36
N VAL A 121 6.65 -15.94 15.88
CA VAL A 121 7.55 -17.09 16.09
C VAL A 121 8.17 -17.53 14.77
N PHE A 122 7.38 -17.67 13.71
CA PHE A 122 7.87 -17.99 12.37
C PHE A 122 8.91 -16.97 11.88
N ASN A 123 8.64 -15.68 12.06
CA ASN A 123 9.57 -14.60 11.70
C ASN A 123 10.87 -14.64 12.51
N VAL A 124 10.84 -14.99 13.80
CA VAL A 124 12.05 -15.18 14.62
C VAL A 124 12.88 -16.35 14.09
N VAL A 125 12.24 -17.49 13.78
CA VAL A 125 12.91 -18.66 13.20
C VAL A 125 13.54 -18.32 11.85
N LEU A 126 12.81 -17.61 10.99
CA LEU A 126 13.34 -17.12 9.70
C LEU A 126 14.57 -16.23 9.87
N LEU A 127 14.53 -15.28 10.82
CA LEU A 127 15.67 -14.40 11.09
C LEU A 127 16.88 -15.22 11.54
N ILE A 128 16.71 -16.13 12.51
CA ILE A 128 17.79 -17.00 13.01
C ILE A 128 18.39 -17.83 11.87
N ALA A 129 17.55 -18.53 11.10
CA ALA A 129 17.99 -19.38 9.99
C ALA A 129 18.73 -18.58 8.91
N THR A 130 18.21 -17.39 8.58
CA THR A 130 18.81 -16.50 7.56
C THR A 130 20.17 -15.99 8.00
N LEU A 131 20.32 -15.58 9.26
CA LEU A 131 21.61 -15.10 9.79
C LEU A 131 22.63 -16.23 9.92
N GLN A 132 22.20 -17.44 10.30
CA GLN A 132 23.08 -18.62 10.28
C GLN A 132 23.56 -18.96 8.87
N LEU A 133 22.65 -18.92 7.88
CA LEU A 133 22.98 -19.14 6.47
C LEU A 133 24.01 -18.10 5.98
N LEU A 134 23.76 -16.81 6.23
CA LEU A 134 24.66 -15.74 5.81
C LEU A 134 26.00 -15.79 6.55
N GLY A 135 26.02 -16.02 7.87
CA GLY A 135 27.25 -16.16 8.64
C GLY A 135 28.12 -17.31 8.13
N LYS A 136 27.52 -18.49 7.92
CA LYS A 136 28.22 -19.67 7.38
C LYS A 136 28.75 -19.42 5.96
N PHE A 137 28.00 -18.73 5.12
CA PHE A 137 28.41 -18.46 3.75
C PHE A 137 29.50 -17.39 3.64
N THR A 138 29.37 -16.30 4.40
CA THR A 138 30.31 -15.16 4.37
C THR A 138 31.60 -15.41 5.15
N GLY A 139 31.64 -16.44 6.00
CA GLY A 139 32.79 -16.71 6.89
C GLY A 139 32.87 -15.78 8.10
N LEU A 140 31.90 -14.88 8.28
CA LEU A 140 31.78 -14.08 9.50
C LEU A 140 31.41 -14.98 10.68
N SER A 141 32.01 -14.72 11.84
CA SER A 141 31.56 -15.35 13.09
C SER A 141 30.07 -15.03 13.32
N ILE A 142 29.30 -16.00 13.80
CA ILE A 142 27.87 -15.83 14.06
C ILE A 142 27.56 -14.59 14.91
N ARG A 143 28.41 -14.27 15.90
CA ARG A 143 28.30 -13.07 16.74
C ARG A 143 28.30 -11.78 15.92
N ARG A 144 29.27 -11.61 15.02
CA ARG A 144 29.38 -10.44 14.14
C ARG A 144 28.20 -10.34 13.19
N THR A 145 27.72 -11.46 12.64
CA THR A 145 26.52 -11.47 11.80
C THR A 145 25.29 -10.98 12.57
N TRP A 146 25.12 -11.42 13.82
CA TRP A 146 24.06 -10.92 14.70
C TRP A 146 24.21 -9.44 15.03
N ILE A 147 25.41 -8.96 15.35
CA ILE A 147 25.64 -7.53 15.62
C ILE A 147 25.26 -6.68 14.41
N ILE A 148 25.71 -7.07 13.20
CA ILE A 148 25.35 -6.36 11.96
C ILE A 148 23.83 -6.33 11.78
N ALA A 149 23.15 -7.46 11.98
CA ALA A 149 21.70 -7.54 11.85
C ALA A 149 20.99 -6.65 12.88
N LEU A 150 21.36 -6.78 14.15
CA LEU A 150 20.73 -6.07 15.27
C LEU A 150 20.98 -4.56 15.24
N CYS A 151 22.02 -4.10 14.54
CA CYS A 151 22.23 -2.68 14.23
C CYS A 151 21.11 -2.08 13.37
N ALA A 152 20.30 -2.88 12.65
CA ALA A 152 19.08 -2.40 12.00
C ALA A 152 17.91 -2.31 12.99
N VAL A 153 18.06 -1.47 14.02
CA VAL A 153 17.12 -1.40 15.16
C VAL A 153 15.71 -1.06 14.70
N PHE A 154 15.49 0.05 13.99
CA PHE A 154 14.14 0.43 13.54
C PHE A 154 13.54 -0.54 12.51
N PRO A 155 14.28 -0.98 11.46
CA PRO A 155 13.75 -1.96 10.52
C PRO A 155 13.31 -3.26 11.19
N LEU A 156 14.13 -3.84 12.08
CA LEU A 156 13.77 -5.07 12.80
C LEU A 156 12.64 -4.81 13.80
N ARG A 157 12.73 -3.76 14.61
CA ARG A 157 11.67 -3.38 15.56
C ARG A 157 10.32 -3.30 14.88
N ASN A 158 10.22 -2.53 13.79
CA ASN A 158 8.95 -2.28 13.11
C ASN A 158 8.47 -3.52 12.35
N SER A 159 9.39 -4.37 11.87
CA SER A 159 9.02 -5.66 11.27
C SER A 159 8.30 -6.56 12.27
N PHE A 160 8.80 -6.69 13.51
CA PHE A 160 8.13 -7.49 14.55
C PHE A 160 6.92 -6.80 15.16
N LEU A 161 6.98 -5.49 15.40
CA LEU A 161 5.88 -4.72 15.99
C LEU A 161 4.61 -4.80 15.14
N LEU A 162 4.77 -4.66 13.82
CA LEU A 162 3.67 -4.66 12.84
C LEU A 162 3.42 -6.04 12.22
N GLY A 163 4.22 -7.07 12.55
CA GLY A 163 4.06 -8.42 11.99
C GLY A 163 4.29 -8.51 10.47
N GLN A 164 5.30 -7.80 9.96
CA GLN A 164 5.58 -7.67 8.54
C GLN A 164 6.06 -8.96 7.87
N MET A 165 5.82 -9.06 6.57
CA MET A 165 6.32 -10.16 5.73
C MET A 165 7.77 -9.99 5.25
N HIS A 166 8.41 -8.85 5.48
CA HIS A 166 9.73 -8.55 4.92
C HIS A 166 10.85 -9.44 5.45
N LEU A 167 10.67 -10.12 6.59
CA LEU A 167 11.61 -11.15 7.06
C LEU A 167 11.57 -12.42 6.19
N LEU A 168 10.40 -12.79 5.67
CA LEU A 168 10.27 -13.86 4.66
C LEU A 168 10.91 -13.43 3.33
N VAL A 169 10.66 -12.20 2.89
CA VAL A 169 11.30 -11.64 1.68
C VAL A 169 12.82 -11.59 1.85
N PHE A 170 13.32 -11.18 3.02
CA PHE A 170 14.74 -11.20 3.35
C PHE A 170 15.33 -12.62 3.29
N ALA A 171 14.67 -13.60 3.88
CA ALA A 171 15.12 -15.00 3.84
C ALA A 171 15.22 -15.52 2.40
N LEU A 172 14.21 -15.24 1.56
CA LEU A 172 14.21 -15.61 0.14
C LEU A 172 15.35 -14.93 -0.63
N LEU A 173 15.57 -13.63 -0.42
CA LEU A 173 16.68 -12.89 -1.04
C LEU A 173 18.05 -13.41 -0.58
N ALA A 174 18.21 -13.80 0.69
CA ALA A 174 19.44 -14.38 1.19
C ALA A 174 19.72 -15.77 0.58
N VAL A 175 18.69 -16.61 0.46
CA VAL A 175 18.80 -17.90 -0.25
C VAL A 175 19.10 -17.67 -1.73
N ALA A 176 18.49 -16.67 -2.36
CA ALA A 176 18.75 -16.31 -3.74
C ALA A 176 20.21 -15.89 -3.96
N TYR A 177 20.74 -15.05 -3.07
CA TYR A 177 22.14 -14.62 -3.07
C TYR A 177 23.09 -15.81 -2.90
N VAL A 178 22.93 -16.62 -1.86
CA VAL A 178 23.81 -17.78 -1.62
C VAL A 178 23.73 -18.79 -2.77
N SER A 179 22.55 -18.99 -3.34
CA SER A 179 22.36 -19.88 -4.50
C SER A 179 23.02 -19.33 -5.76
N HIS A 180 22.94 -18.02 -5.99
CA HIS A 180 23.62 -17.34 -7.10
C HIS A 180 25.12 -17.52 -7.01
N MET A 181 25.70 -17.28 -5.82
CA MET A 181 27.14 -17.45 -5.60
C MET A 181 27.58 -18.91 -5.73
N ARG A 182 26.75 -19.86 -5.29
CA ARG A 182 26.99 -21.30 -5.47
C ARG A 182 26.62 -21.82 -6.86
N ARG A 183 26.29 -20.94 -7.81
CA ARG A 183 25.89 -21.27 -9.19
C ARG A 183 24.64 -22.16 -9.31
N LYS A 184 23.82 -22.26 -8.25
CA LYS A 184 22.49 -22.90 -8.25
C LYS A 184 21.46 -21.93 -8.85
N GLN A 185 21.58 -21.70 -10.16
CA GLN A 185 20.87 -20.64 -10.89
C GLN A 185 19.34 -20.75 -10.80
N VAL A 186 18.78 -21.95 -10.94
CA VAL A 186 17.33 -22.17 -10.89
C VAL A 186 16.75 -21.78 -9.52
N LEU A 187 17.35 -22.27 -8.43
CA LEU A 187 16.91 -21.94 -7.07
C LEU A 187 17.01 -20.43 -6.80
N SER A 188 18.08 -19.77 -7.29
CA SER A 188 18.20 -18.32 -7.19
C SER A 188 17.03 -17.60 -7.88
N GLY A 189 16.71 -17.99 -9.12
CA GLY A 189 15.59 -17.45 -9.88
C GLY A 189 14.24 -17.67 -9.20
N VAL A 190 13.98 -18.89 -8.69
CA VAL A 190 12.74 -19.24 -7.98
C VAL A 190 12.56 -18.39 -6.72
N CYS A 191 13.61 -18.23 -5.90
CA CYS A 191 13.53 -17.39 -4.71
C CYS A 191 13.29 -15.91 -5.04
N ILE A 192 13.91 -15.38 -6.10
CA ILE A 192 13.65 -14.03 -6.60
C ILE A 192 12.18 -13.88 -7.05
N ALA A 193 11.65 -14.87 -7.76
CA ALA A 193 10.26 -14.84 -8.23
C ALA A 193 9.24 -14.85 -7.09
N ILE A 194 9.40 -15.74 -6.12
CA ILE A 194 8.51 -15.80 -4.95
C ILE A 194 8.61 -14.50 -4.15
N ALA A 195 9.83 -14.00 -3.91
CA ALA A 195 10.03 -12.70 -3.25
C ALA A 195 9.35 -11.56 -4.02
N GLY A 196 9.46 -11.58 -5.37
CA GLY A 196 8.83 -10.64 -6.30
C GLY A 196 7.30 -10.70 -6.30
N ALA A 197 6.73 -11.88 -6.12
CA ALA A 197 5.29 -12.07 -6.00
C ALA A 197 4.76 -11.56 -4.65
N LEU A 198 5.53 -11.72 -3.57
CA LEU A 198 5.18 -11.19 -2.24
C LEU A 198 5.29 -9.67 -2.17
N LYS A 199 6.32 -9.09 -2.80
CA LYS A 199 6.52 -7.65 -2.92
C LYS A 199 7.18 -7.36 -4.26
N VAL A 200 6.80 -6.31 -4.97
CA VAL A 200 7.22 -6.13 -6.38
C VAL A 200 8.73 -5.97 -6.57
N TYR A 201 9.44 -5.24 -5.70
CA TYR A 201 10.84 -4.82 -5.97
C TYR A 201 11.87 -5.95 -6.25
N PRO A 202 11.83 -7.15 -5.63
CA PRO A 202 12.75 -8.24 -5.92
C PRO A 202 12.70 -8.73 -7.37
N ILE A 203 11.54 -8.67 -8.05
CA ILE A 203 11.45 -9.21 -9.43
C ILE A 203 12.36 -8.46 -10.41
N PHE A 204 12.74 -7.21 -10.08
CA PHE A 204 13.70 -6.45 -10.87
C PHE A 204 15.10 -7.09 -10.90
N PHE A 205 15.44 -8.05 -10.02
CA PHE A 205 16.63 -8.90 -10.20
C PHE A 205 16.65 -9.69 -11.52
N CYS A 206 15.53 -9.83 -12.23
CA CYS A 206 15.52 -10.29 -13.61
C CYS A 206 16.42 -9.43 -14.52
N LEU A 207 16.45 -8.10 -14.32
CA LEU A 207 17.37 -7.21 -15.03
C LEU A 207 18.82 -7.51 -14.64
N TYR A 208 19.10 -7.74 -13.36
CA TYR A 208 20.43 -8.17 -12.91
C TYR A 208 20.87 -9.47 -13.60
N PHE A 209 20.00 -10.48 -13.68
CA PHE A 209 20.28 -11.74 -14.37
C PHE A 209 20.46 -11.56 -15.88
N LEU A 210 19.66 -10.70 -16.51
CA LEU A 210 19.78 -10.35 -17.92
C LEU A 210 21.15 -9.72 -18.21
N LEU A 211 21.53 -8.69 -17.45
CA LEU A 211 22.82 -7.99 -17.57
C LEU A 211 24.00 -8.96 -17.33
N LYS A 212 23.89 -9.85 -16.35
CA LYS A 212 24.90 -10.87 -16.05
C LYS A 212 24.84 -12.10 -16.99
N ARG A 213 23.94 -12.09 -17.98
CA ARG A 213 23.70 -13.19 -18.95
C ARG A 213 23.42 -14.53 -18.26
N ARG A 214 22.75 -14.51 -17.10
CA ARG A 214 22.35 -15.67 -16.30
C ARG A 214 20.97 -16.18 -16.72
N TRP A 215 20.90 -16.68 -17.95
CA TRP A 215 19.63 -17.09 -18.58
C TRP A 215 18.83 -18.13 -17.79
N LYS A 216 19.49 -19.09 -17.11
CA LYS A 216 18.76 -20.08 -16.29
C LYS A 216 18.09 -19.43 -15.07
N SER A 217 18.76 -18.48 -14.41
CA SER A 217 18.18 -17.73 -13.30
C SER A 217 17.02 -16.86 -13.79
N LEU A 218 17.20 -16.19 -14.93
CA LEU A 218 16.17 -15.36 -15.56
C LEU A 218 14.93 -16.18 -15.93
N ASN A 219 15.10 -17.28 -16.67
CA ASN A 219 13.99 -18.12 -17.10
C ASN A 219 13.27 -18.75 -15.90
N ALA A 220 14.00 -19.22 -14.89
CA ALA A 220 13.40 -19.74 -13.67
C ALA A 220 12.61 -18.66 -12.92
N ALA A 221 13.12 -17.43 -12.86
CA ALA A 221 12.43 -16.32 -12.23
C ALA A 221 11.14 -15.96 -12.99
N LEU A 222 11.21 -15.82 -14.32
CA LEU A 222 10.05 -15.48 -15.15
C LEU A 222 8.96 -16.55 -15.10
N LEU A 223 9.33 -17.83 -15.23
CA LEU A 223 8.38 -18.95 -15.18
C LEU A 223 7.73 -19.09 -13.81
N CYS A 224 8.52 -19.02 -12.73
CA CYS A 224 7.97 -19.11 -11.37
C CYS A 224 7.11 -17.90 -11.02
N PHE A 225 7.48 -16.69 -11.48
CA PHE A 225 6.69 -15.50 -11.23
C PHE A 225 5.35 -15.56 -11.97
N ALA A 226 5.35 -16.00 -13.24
CA ALA A 226 4.13 -16.26 -14.00
C ALA A 226 3.24 -17.30 -13.30
N LEU A 227 3.82 -18.35 -12.70
CA LEU A 227 3.08 -19.32 -11.90
C LEU A 227 2.46 -18.68 -10.64
N CYS A 228 3.19 -17.85 -9.90
CA CYS A 228 2.65 -17.14 -8.72
C CYS A 228 1.49 -16.21 -9.10
N ILE A 229 1.60 -15.51 -10.24
CA ILE A 229 0.52 -14.68 -10.78
C ILE A 229 -0.68 -15.56 -11.17
N GLY A 230 -0.45 -16.69 -11.85
CA GLY A 230 -1.51 -17.66 -12.19
C GLY A 230 -2.23 -18.20 -10.95
N ILE A 231 -1.50 -18.54 -9.89
CA ILE A 231 -2.09 -18.94 -8.60
C ILE A 231 -2.94 -17.81 -8.01
N SER A 232 -2.48 -16.56 -8.13
CA SER A 232 -3.24 -15.39 -7.66
C SER A 232 -4.56 -15.23 -8.40
N PHE A 233 -4.58 -15.41 -9.73
CA PHE A 233 -5.83 -15.42 -10.52
C PHE A 233 -6.78 -16.53 -10.08
N LEU A 234 -6.27 -17.73 -9.80
CA LEU A 234 -7.08 -18.88 -9.39
C LEU A 234 -7.67 -18.72 -7.97
N VAL A 235 -6.91 -18.15 -7.05
CA VAL A 235 -7.30 -18.04 -5.64
C VAL A 235 -8.11 -16.77 -5.38
N VAL A 236 -7.65 -15.63 -5.91
CA VAL A 236 -8.23 -14.32 -5.61
C VAL A 236 -9.31 -13.93 -6.62
N GLY A 237 -9.28 -14.52 -7.82
CA GLY A 237 -10.26 -14.29 -8.87
C GLY A 237 -9.83 -13.22 -9.87
N HIS A 238 -10.54 -13.19 -11.01
CA HIS A 238 -10.21 -12.34 -12.14
C HIS A 238 -10.34 -10.84 -11.82
N THR A 239 -11.48 -10.42 -11.26
CA THR A 239 -11.78 -8.99 -11.00
C THR A 239 -10.73 -8.35 -10.11
N ALA A 240 -10.45 -8.94 -8.94
CA ALA A 240 -9.46 -8.42 -8.01
C ALA A 240 -8.04 -8.35 -8.61
N MET A 241 -7.68 -9.31 -9.45
CA MET A 241 -6.38 -9.30 -10.13
C MET A 241 -6.31 -8.23 -11.23
N THR A 242 -7.40 -8.01 -11.96
CA THR A 242 -7.52 -6.89 -12.91
C THR A 242 -7.40 -5.56 -12.19
N ASP A 243 -8.08 -5.38 -11.05
CA ASP A 243 -7.98 -4.16 -10.25
C ASP A 243 -6.56 -3.92 -9.74
N TYR A 244 -5.88 -4.99 -9.31
CA TYR A 244 -4.48 -4.90 -8.92
C TYR A 244 -3.59 -4.44 -10.08
N LEU A 245 -3.71 -5.04 -11.26
CA LEU A 245 -2.82 -4.78 -12.40
C LEU A 245 -3.07 -3.42 -13.06
N VAL A 246 -4.34 -3.03 -13.18
CA VAL A 246 -4.76 -1.84 -13.94
C VAL A 246 -4.87 -0.62 -13.04
N GLN A 247 -5.27 -0.79 -11.78
CA GLN A 247 -5.46 0.34 -10.86
C GLN A 247 -4.31 0.43 -9.85
N GLN A 248 -4.11 -0.59 -9.02
CA GLN A 248 -3.22 -0.53 -7.84
C GLN A 248 -1.73 -0.44 -8.21
N LEU A 249 -1.26 -1.25 -9.15
CA LEU A 249 0.15 -1.33 -9.50
C LEU A 249 0.66 -0.02 -10.13
N PRO A 250 -0.02 0.61 -11.11
CA PRO A 250 0.40 1.91 -11.64
C PRO A 250 0.51 3.00 -10.55
N ARG A 251 -0.50 3.13 -9.69
CA ARG A 251 -0.50 4.12 -8.59
C ARG A 251 0.60 3.85 -7.57
N THR A 252 0.85 2.57 -7.27
CA THR A 252 1.96 2.18 -6.39
C THR A 252 3.31 2.56 -7.00
N LEU A 253 3.52 2.36 -8.30
CA LEU A 253 4.76 2.76 -8.99
C LEU A 253 4.94 4.28 -9.07
N GLN A 254 3.84 5.04 -9.13
CA GLN A 254 3.82 6.50 -9.06
C GLN A 254 4.11 7.04 -7.64
N GLY A 255 4.04 6.21 -6.61
CA GLY A 255 4.22 6.63 -5.21
C GLY A 255 2.94 7.09 -4.52
N GLU A 256 1.79 6.77 -5.12
CA GLU A 256 0.47 7.24 -4.74
C GLU A 256 -0.39 6.11 -4.17
N SER A 257 0.23 5.09 -3.57
CA SER A 257 -0.51 4.03 -2.85
C SER A 257 -1.06 4.50 -1.50
N THR A 258 -0.43 5.53 -0.91
CA THR A 258 -0.83 6.23 0.33
C THR A 258 -0.51 7.72 0.16
N ASN A 259 -0.59 8.53 1.23
CA ASN A 259 -0.21 9.95 1.20
C ASN A 259 1.16 10.19 0.53
N PRO A 260 1.21 10.80 -0.67
CA PRO A 260 2.45 11.00 -1.41
C PRO A 260 3.31 12.16 -0.88
N PHE A 261 2.75 13.03 -0.02
CA PHE A 261 3.42 14.22 0.52
C PHE A 261 4.01 14.02 1.92
N LEU A 262 3.98 12.79 2.43
CA LEU A 262 4.38 12.47 3.79
C LEU A 262 5.84 12.91 4.05
N GLN A 263 6.03 13.88 4.95
CA GLN A 263 7.37 14.40 5.32
C GLN A 263 8.29 13.34 5.92
N THR A 264 7.70 12.35 6.59
CA THR A 264 8.41 11.20 7.16
C THR A 264 8.68 10.12 6.11
N GLY A 265 8.27 10.34 4.87
CA GLY A 265 8.60 9.51 3.72
C GLY A 265 10.11 9.45 3.51
N THR A 266 10.58 8.33 2.97
CA THR A 266 12.03 8.09 2.77
C THR A 266 12.39 7.90 1.29
N SER A 267 11.40 8.04 0.39
CA SER A 267 11.59 7.94 -1.06
C SER A 267 11.90 9.29 -1.68
N SER A 268 12.58 9.25 -2.82
CA SER A 268 12.70 10.41 -3.70
C SER A 268 11.34 10.86 -4.23
N THR A 269 10.42 9.92 -4.46
CA THR A 269 9.07 10.21 -4.98
C THR A 269 8.34 11.20 -4.07
N ALA A 270 8.29 10.95 -2.75
CA ALA A 270 7.67 11.85 -1.80
C ALA A 270 8.37 13.22 -1.71
N LEU A 271 9.71 13.26 -1.83
CA LEU A 271 10.47 14.50 -1.92
C LEU A 271 10.03 15.34 -3.13
N PHE A 272 9.97 14.75 -4.33
CA PHE A 272 9.59 15.45 -5.55
C PHE A 272 8.12 15.88 -5.56
N HIS A 273 7.20 15.07 -5.02
CA HIS A 273 5.80 15.48 -4.82
C HIS A 273 5.76 16.74 -3.96
N ARG A 274 6.45 16.74 -2.82
CA ARG A 274 6.44 17.88 -1.89
C ARG A 274 7.09 19.15 -2.45
N LEU A 275 8.11 19.01 -3.30
CA LEU A 275 8.78 20.14 -3.93
C LEU A 275 7.92 20.82 -5.00
N PHE A 276 7.17 20.04 -5.80
CA PHE A 276 6.62 20.51 -7.07
C PHE A 276 5.11 20.39 -7.25
N LEU A 277 4.42 19.58 -6.45
CA LEU A 277 2.98 19.34 -6.57
C LEU A 277 2.23 19.96 -5.40
N PHE A 278 1.04 20.49 -5.66
CA PHE A 278 0.22 21.20 -4.69
C PHE A 278 -0.96 20.32 -4.27
N GLU A 279 -1.24 20.26 -2.98
CA GLU A 279 -2.51 19.72 -2.47
C GLU A 279 -2.89 20.55 -1.23
N PRO A 280 -4.10 21.11 -1.17
CA PRO A 280 -4.44 22.14 -0.19
C PRO A 280 -4.38 21.70 1.28
N GLU A 281 -4.52 20.41 1.58
CA GLU A 281 -4.45 19.86 2.94
C GLU A 281 -3.06 19.26 3.25
N LEU A 282 -2.46 18.55 2.29
CA LEU A 282 -1.27 17.73 2.47
C LEU A 282 0.03 18.48 2.10
N ASN A 283 -0.04 19.41 1.13
CA ASN A 283 1.09 20.21 0.68
C ASN A 283 0.66 21.59 0.14
N PRO A 284 0.13 22.49 1.01
CA PRO A 284 -0.42 23.78 0.60
C PRO A 284 0.64 24.76 0.08
N HIS A 285 1.90 24.53 0.45
CA HIS A 285 3.02 25.39 0.10
C HIS A 285 4.15 24.51 -0.46
N PRO A 286 4.09 24.06 -1.73
CA PRO A 286 5.26 23.47 -2.37
C PRO A 286 6.37 24.52 -2.50
N LEU A 287 7.62 24.07 -2.72
CA LEU A 287 8.73 24.99 -3.01
C LEU A 287 8.45 25.80 -4.29
N HIS A 288 7.95 25.13 -5.33
CA HIS A 288 7.51 25.76 -6.56
C HIS A 288 6.50 24.85 -7.25
N TYR A 289 5.24 25.26 -7.35
CA TYR A 289 4.22 24.45 -8.02
C TYR A 289 4.49 24.38 -9.54
N SER A 290 4.93 23.21 -10.02
CA SER A 290 5.15 22.94 -11.44
C SER A 290 5.09 21.43 -11.72
N PRO A 291 3.93 20.90 -12.17
CA PRO A 291 3.80 19.50 -12.57
C PRO A 291 4.77 19.10 -13.69
N LEU A 292 5.14 20.05 -14.57
CA LEU A 292 6.13 19.83 -15.61
C LEU A 292 7.54 19.60 -15.03
N LEU A 293 7.97 20.40 -14.04
CA LEU A 293 9.26 20.17 -13.38
C LEU A 293 9.30 18.83 -12.65
N TYR A 294 8.20 18.42 -12.02
CA TYR A 294 8.09 17.07 -11.46
C TYR A 294 8.29 16.01 -12.55
N ALA A 295 7.52 16.11 -13.65
CA ALA A 295 7.56 15.15 -14.76
C ALA A 295 8.95 15.06 -15.42
N VAL A 296 9.75 16.13 -15.39
CA VAL A 296 11.13 16.13 -15.89
C VAL A 296 12.11 15.57 -14.86
N LEU A 297 12.13 16.13 -13.65
CA LEU A 297 13.22 15.94 -12.69
C LEU A 297 13.13 14.61 -11.94
N TYR A 298 11.93 14.15 -11.57
CA TYR A 298 11.78 12.87 -10.87
C TYR A 298 12.11 11.67 -11.78
N PRO A 299 11.58 11.59 -13.01
CA PRO A 299 12.03 10.59 -13.99
C PRO A 299 13.53 10.66 -14.28
N LEU A 300 14.11 11.85 -14.38
CA LEU A 300 15.55 12.00 -14.59
C LEU A 300 16.35 11.42 -13.41
N TRP A 301 15.91 11.70 -12.18
CA TRP A 301 16.46 11.13 -10.97
C TRP A 301 16.46 9.60 -10.98
N GLN A 302 15.32 8.98 -11.32
CA GLN A 302 15.21 7.53 -11.44
C GLN A 302 16.15 6.98 -12.53
N ALA A 303 16.22 7.66 -13.68
CA ALA A 303 17.09 7.26 -14.79
C ALA A 303 18.57 7.34 -14.41
N VAL A 304 18.98 8.36 -13.63
CA VAL A 304 20.35 8.48 -13.10
C VAL A 304 20.67 7.34 -12.11
N LEU A 305 19.77 7.00 -11.20
CA LEU A 305 19.99 5.87 -10.29
C LEU A 305 20.06 4.53 -11.04
N ALA A 306 19.21 4.34 -12.05
CA ALA A 306 19.27 3.17 -12.94
C ALA A 306 20.57 3.13 -13.77
N ALA A 307 21.06 4.29 -14.22
CA ALA A 307 22.34 4.43 -14.90
C ALA A 307 23.50 3.89 -14.06
N MET A 308 23.48 4.18 -12.75
CA MET A 308 24.52 3.71 -11.84
C MET A 308 24.59 2.18 -11.81
N ALA A 309 23.44 1.49 -11.87
CA ALA A 309 23.43 0.04 -12.04
C ALA A 309 24.09 -0.37 -13.37
N LEU A 310 23.76 0.27 -14.49
CA LEU A 310 24.30 -0.08 -15.81
C LEU A 310 25.81 0.19 -15.95
N VAL A 311 26.32 1.26 -15.32
CA VAL A 311 27.72 1.67 -15.42
C VAL A 311 28.62 0.83 -14.52
N PHE A 312 28.17 0.53 -13.30
CA PHE A 312 29.03 -0.13 -12.29
C PHE A 312 28.87 -1.65 -12.22
N LEU A 313 27.73 -2.20 -12.64
CA LEU A 313 27.55 -3.66 -12.74
C LEU A 313 28.33 -4.20 -13.94
N ARG A 314 29.25 -5.12 -13.70
CA ARG A 314 29.99 -5.79 -14.79
C ARG A 314 29.19 -6.97 -15.32
N LEU A 315 29.15 -7.15 -16.65
CA LEU A 315 28.40 -8.23 -17.32
C LEU A 315 28.90 -9.66 -16.99
N GLY A 316 30.15 -9.81 -16.54
CA GLY A 316 30.75 -11.12 -16.21
C GLY A 316 30.86 -11.36 -14.71
N PHE A 317 30.73 -12.63 -14.30
CA PHE A 317 31.07 -13.08 -12.94
C PHE A 317 32.59 -13.15 -12.81
N GLN A 318 33.17 -12.38 -11.90
CA GLN A 318 34.62 -12.22 -11.77
C GLN A 318 35.15 -12.96 -10.52
N SER A 319 35.30 -12.25 -9.41
CA SER A 319 35.60 -12.80 -8.09
C SER A 319 34.36 -12.75 -7.20
N ASP A 320 34.31 -13.65 -6.22
CA ASP A 320 33.21 -13.74 -5.26
C ASP A 320 32.99 -12.42 -4.51
N ASP A 321 34.06 -11.71 -4.13
CA ASP A 321 33.93 -10.41 -3.47
C ASP A 321 33.37 -9.33 -4.41
N ARG A 322 33.74 -9.33 -5.69
CA ARG A 322 33.20 -8.33 -6.65
C ARG A 322 31.73 -8.62 -6.91
N GLU A 323 31.37 -9.88 -7.14
CA GLU A 323 29.97 -10.23 -7.34
C GLU A 323 29.13 -9.91 -6.09
N THR A 324 29.69 -10.07 -4.89
CA THR A 324 29.04 -9.70 -3.63
C THR A 324 28.72 -8.20 -3.59
N LEU A 325 29.67 -7.35 -3.97
CA LEU A 325 29.44 -5.91 -4.00
C LEU A 325 28.47 -5.49 -5.10
N ASP A 326 28.52 -6.13 -6.28
CA ASP A 326 27.57 -5.90 -7.38
C ASP A 326 26.13 -6.24 -6.93
N TRP A 327 25.93 -7.40 -6.29
CA TRP A 327 24.63 -7.82 -5.75
C TRP A 327 24.13 -6.86 -4.64
N SER A 328 25.03 -6.47 -3.73
CA SER A 328 24.70 -5.59 -2.60
C SER A 328 24.36 -4.17 -3.03
N LEU A 329 25.10 -3.63 -4.01
CA LEU A 329 24.77 -2.36 -4.67
C LEU A 329 23.39 -2.44 -5.31
N TYR A 330 23.13 -3.51 -6.08
CA TYR A 330 21.85 -3.66 -6.78
C TYR A 330 20.66 -3.74 -5.81
N LEU A 331 20.77 -4.53 -4.74
CA LEU A 331 19.74 -4.60 -3.70
C LEU A 331 19.52 -3.23 -3.04
N THR A 332 20.59 -2.48 -2.76
CA THR A 332 20.50 -1.14 -2.16
C THR A 332 19.82 -0.15 -3.11
N LEU A 333 20.15 -0.18 -4.41
CA LEU A 333 19.52 0.66 -5.42
C LEU A 333 18.02 0.38 -5.55
N LEU A 334 17.59 -0.89 -5.54
CA LEU A 334 16.16 -1.24 -5.63
C LEU A 334 15.34 -0.65 -4.48
N LEU A 335 15.90 -0.58 -3.27
CA LEU A 335 15.22 0.02 -2.13
C LEU A 335 15.15 1.55 -2.21
N LEU A 336 16.11 2.19 -2.85
CA LEU A 336 16.14 3.64 -3.06
C LEU A 336 15.25 4.10 -4.21
N VAL A 337 15.08 3.26 -5.23
CA VAL A 337 14.16 3.50 -6.35
C VAL A 337 12.71 3.19 -5.96
N SER A 338 12.50 2.42 -4.88
CA SER A 338 11.17 2.14 -4.35
C SER A 338 10.41 3.44 -4.09
N SER A 339 9.16 3.49 -4.55
CA SER A 339 8.33 4.70 -4.56
C SER A 339 7.85 5.12 -3.17
N ASN A 340 7.62 4.15 -2.27
CA ASN A 340 7.14 4.42 -0.92
C ASN A 340 7.64 3.37 0.12
N PRO A 341 8.96 3.29 0.40
CA PRO A 341 9.48 2.33 1.36
C PRO A 341 9.22 2.81 2.79
N ALA A 342 8.49 2.00 3.56
CA ALA A 342 8.41 2.13 5.00
C ALA A 342 9.65 1.54 5.69
N THR A 343 9.95 1.98 6.91
CA THR A 343 11.15 1.60 7.68
C THR A 343 11.45 0.09 7.76
N TYR A 344 10.43 -0.77 7.85
CA TYR A 344 10.59 -2.22 7.90
C TYR A 344 11.09 -2.84 6.58
N HIS A 345 10.92 -2.17 5.43
CA HIS A 345 11.44 -2.64 4.14
C HIS A 345 12.96 -2.80 4.17
N PHE A 346 13.63 -1.95 4.95
CA PHE A 346 15.09 -1.92 5.05
C PHE A 346 15.69 -3.09 5.84
N VAL A 347 14.88 -4.01 6.39
CA VAL A 347 15.40 -5.25 6.99
C VAL A 347 16.19 -6.08 5.99
N VAL A 348 15.83 -6.02 4.69
CA VAL A 348 16.55 -6.75 3.65
C VAL A 348 17.96 -6.21 3.41
N LEU A 349 18.28 -4.98 3.84
CA LEU A 349 19.64 -4.45 3.78
C LEU A 349 20.63 -5.22 4.66
N ILE A 350 20.16 -5.98 5.64
CA ILE A 350 21.02 -6.92 6.38
C ILE A 350 21.69 -7.90 5.40
N GLY A 351 20.97 -8.31 4.34
CA GLY A 351 21.47 -9.17 3.27
C GLY A 351 22.48 -8.51 2.33
N ALA A 352 22.56 -7.19 2.29
CA ALA A 352 23.65 -6.45 1.64
C ALA A 352 24.81 -6.20 2.61
N ALA A 353 24.48 -5.86 3.86
CA ALA A 353 25.45 -5.40 4.85
C ALA A 353 26.42 -6.50 5.30
N ALA A 354 25.91 -7.67 5.69
CA ALA A 354 26.77 -8.76 6.16
C ALA A 354 27.75 -9.24 5.07
N PRO A 355 27.31 -9.51 3.81
CA PRO A 355 28.23 -9.85 2.73
C PRO A 355 29.20 -8.72 2.37
N THR A 356 28.77 -7.46 2.38
CA THR A 356 29.65 -6.31 2.08
C THR A 356 30.77 -6.19 3.11
N VAL A 357 30.45 -6.28 4.39
CA VAL A 357 31.46 -6.24 5.46
C VAL A 357 32.45 -7.40 5.33
N ALA A 358 31.96 -8.61 5.04
CA ALA A 358 32.82 -9.77 4.82
C ALA A 358 33.77 -9.56 3.62
N ALA A 359 33.24 -9.11 2.48
CA ALA A 359 34.03 -8.85 1.27
C ALA A 359 35.10 -7.75 1.49
N LEU A 360 34.79 -6.70 2.26
CA LEU A 360 35.77 -5.66 2.59
C LEU A 360 36.84 -6.16 3.57
N CYS A 361 36.46 -6.99 4.54
CA CYS A 361 37.41 -7.59 5.48
C CYS A 361 38.35 -8.59 4.80
N ASN A 362 37.84 -9.43 3.89
CA ASN A 362 38.64 -10.37 3.11
C ASN A 362 39.71 -9.66 2.26
N ARG A 363 39.41 -8.43 1.84
CA ARG A 363 40.33 -7.55 1.10
C ARG A 363 41.26 -6.70 2.00
N GLY A 364 41.20 -6.86 3.32
CA GLY A 364 41.98 -6.07 4.26
C GLY A 364 41.56 -4.59 4.38
N LYS A 365 40.38 -4.21 3.86
CA LYS A 365 39.90 -2.81 3.83
C LYS A 365 39.09 -2.45 5.08
N SER A 366 39.69 -2.57 6.27
CA SER A 366 39.01 -2.33 7.55
C SER A 366 38.41 -0.92 7.69
N ARG A 367 39.10 0.12 7.19
CA ARG A 367 38.57 1.50 7.19
C ARG A 367 37.30 1.64 6.36
N ALA A 368 37.26 1.00 5.20
CA ALA A 368 36.09 0.99 4.34
C ALA A 368 34.94 0.21 4.99
N ALA A 369 35.23 -0.92 5.65
CA ALA A 369 34.22 -1.68 6.38
C ALA A 369 33.59 -0.88 7.52
N ILE A 370 34.40 -0.12 8.29
CA ILE A 370 33.90 0.78 9.35
C ILE A 370 33.04 1.90 8.74
N MET A 371 33.52 2.57 7.69
CA MET A 371 32.76 3.62 7.01
C MET A 371 31.40 3.11 6.49
N PHE A 372 31.39 1.93 5.88
CA PHE A 372 30.16 1.27 5.44
C PHE A 372 29.21 0.98 6.60
N LEU A 373 29.73 0.40 7.70
CA LEU A 373 28.94 0.11 8.90
C LEU A 373 28.33 1.37 9.50
N THR A 374 29.08 2.48 9.56
CA THR A 374 28.56 3.77 10.05
C THR A 374 27.42 4.27 9.17
N LEU A 375 27.58 4.24 7.84
CA LEU A 375 26.52 4.64 6.91
C LEU A 375 25.30 3.73 7.01
N TYR A 376 25.51 2.42 7.15
CA TYR A 376 24.44 1.43 7.31
C TYR A 376 23.65 1.65 8.62
N VAL A 377 24.35 1.84 9.74
CA VAL A 377 23.74 2.14 11.04
C VAL A 377 22.98 3.46 10.98
N ALA A 378 23.56 4.49 10.38
CA ALA A 378 22.88 5.78 10.19
C ALA A 378 21.62 5.61 9.33
N PHE A 379 21.71 4.90 8.20
CA PHE A 379 20.57 4.67 7.31
C PHE A 379 19.41 3.96 8.02
N CYS A 380 19.73 2.91 8.78
CA CYS A 380 18.70 2.14 9.49
C CYS A 380 18.06 2.93 10.62
N ASN A 381 18.80 3.82 11.30
CA ASN A 381 18.39 4.36 12.60
C ASN A 381 18.17 5.86 12.69
N VAL A 382 18.57 6.63 11.68
CA VAL A 382 18.22 8.05 11.62
C VAL A 382 16.71 8.16 11.51
N GLY A 383 16.13 8.86 12.49
CA GLY A 383 14.73 9.23 12.52
C GLY A 383 14.45 10.34 11.51
N ASN A 384 13.17 10.53 11.20
CA ASN A 384 12.76 11.63 10.34
C ASN A 384 12.72 12.92 11.17
N LEU A 385 13.25 14.00 10.61
CA LEU A 385 13.00 15.35 11.11
C LEU A 385 11.62 15.76 10.60
N SER A 386 10.70 16.14 11.49
CA SER A 386 9.40 16.69 11.11
C SER A 386 9.12 17.94 11.91
N ASP A 387 8.66 18.96 11.20
CA ASP A 387 8.23 20.25 11.73
C ASP A 387 6.69 20.35 11.78
N GLY A 388 5.99 19.21 11.64
CA GLY A 388 4.53 19.16 11.60
C GLY A 388 3.90 19.74 10.35
N GLY A 389 4.65 20.01 9.27
CA GLY A 389 4.11 20.59 8.04
C GLY A 389 4.28 22.10 7.91
N HIS A 390 4.73 22.78 8.97
CA HIS A 390 4.70 24.24 9.08
C HIS A 390 6.04 24.95 8.88
N GLY A 391 7.14 24.21 8.74
CA GLY A 391 8.44 24.84 8.52
C GLY A 391 8.63 25.31 7.08
N PRO A 392 9.63 26.16 6.85
CA PRO A 392 9.83 26.79 5.56
C PRO A 392 10.19 25.76 4.49
N THR A 393 9.53 25.87 3.34
CA THR A 393 9.50 24.86 2.27
C THR A 393 10.89 24.59 1.67
N PHE A 394 11.81 25.57 1.71
CA PHE A 394 13.19 25.40 1.25
C PHE A 394 14.02 24.44 2.12
N LEU A 395 13.60 24.14 3.36
CA LEU A 395 14.23 23.13 4.21
C LEU A 395 13.75 21.71 3.90
N THR A 396 12.78 21.53 3.00
CA THR A 396 12.21 20.22 2.66
C THR A 396 13.26 19.13 2.40
N PRO A 397 14.34 19.37 1.62
CA PRO A 397 15.36 18.35 1.40
C PRO A 397 16.03 17.83 2.69
N LEU A 398 16.12 18.64 3.75
CA LEU A 398 16.71 18.24 5.03
C LEU A 398 15.82 17.25 5.80
N HIS A 399 14.52 17.22 5.55
CA HIS A 399 13.63 16.23 6.17
C HIS A 399 13.86 14.81 5.63
N PHE A 400 14.44 14.67 4.43
CA PHE A 400 14.73 13.41 3.77
C PHE A 400 16.15 12.89 4.06
N LEU A 401 16.68 13.07 5.28
CA LEU A 401 18.04 12.63 5.66
C LEU A 401 18.34 11.17 5.29
N LYS A 402 17.35 10.27 5.48
CA LYS A 402 17.52 8.85 5.16
C LYS A 402 17.79 8.60 3.68
N LEU A 403 17.12 9.34 2.79
CA LEU A 403 17.36 9.29 1.34
C LEU A 403 18.81 9.68 1.03
N TRP A 404 19.30 10.78 1.61
CA TRP A 404 20.68 11.25 1.43
C TRP A 404 21.74 10.28 1.96
N ILE A 405 21.49 9.65 3.12
CA ILE A 405 22.38 8.59 3.64
C ILE A 405 22.37 7.37 2.71
N GLY A 406 21.22 7.04 2.12
CA GLY A 406 21.13 5.95 1.14
C GLY A 406 21.89 6.27 -0.14
N ILE A 407 21.83 7.52 -0.63
CA ILE A 407 22.66 7.98 -1.74
C ILE A 407 24.15 7.89 -1.38
N ALA A 408 24.53 8.23 -0.15
CA ALA A 408 25.90 8.07 0.34
C ALA A 408 26.34 6.60 0.37
N LEU A 409 25.45 5.65 0.73
CA LEU A 409 25.72 4.21 0.63
C LEU A 409 25.96 3.78 -0.83
N VAL A 410 25.14 4.26 -1.77
CA VAL A 410 25.34 3.97 -3.20
C VAL A 410 26.67 4.56 -3.68
N ALA A 411 26.98 5.81 -3.34
CA ALA A 411 28.23 6.46 -3.68
C ALA A 411 29.44 5.70 -3.09
N PHE A 412 29.32 5.20 -1.86
CA PHE A 412 30.32 4.32 -1.23
C PHE A 412 30.56 3.07 -2.10
N TYR A 413 29.50 2.37 -2.53
CA TYR A 413 29.64 1.21 -3.39
C TYR A 413 30.33 1.58 -4.72
N CYS A 414 29.90 2.65 -5.38
CA CYS A 414 30.53 3.12 -6.62
C CYS A 414 32.03 3.38 -6.44
N ALA A 415 32.42 4.06 -5.36
CA ALA A 415 33.84 4.31 -5.05
C ALA A 415 34.63 3.00 -4.83
N GLN A 416 34.07 2.04 -4.10
CA GLN A 416 34.70 0.72 -3.93
C GLN A 416 34.84 -0.03 -5.25
N LEU A 417 33.84 0.05 -6.12
CA LEU A 417 33.82 -0.62 -7.42
C LEU A 417 34.75 0.04 -8.45
N MET A 418 35.05 1.34 -8.30
CA MET A 418 36.02 2.10 -9.12
C MET A 418 37.47 1.87 -8.68
N SER A 419 37.71 1.55 -7.41
CA SER A 419 39.07 1.30 -6.92
C SER A 419 39.77 0.19 -7.71
N SER A 420 41.01 0.43 -8.13
CA SER A 420 41.83 -0.43 -8.99
C SER A 420 42.08 -1.83 -8.42
N ASP A 421 41.90 -2.00 -7.10
CA ASP A 421 42.05 -3.26 -6.37
C ASP A 421 41.00 -4.33 -6.73
N VAL A 422 39.99 -3.98 -7.53
CA VAL A 422 38.91 -4.90 -7.95
C VAL A 422 39.19 -5.53 -9.32
N ALA A 423 40.38 -5.31 -9.87
CA ALA A 423 40.91 -6.00 -11.04
C ALA A 423 41.61 -7.30 -10.61
N THR A 424 41.04 -8.45 -10.94
CA THR A 424 41.68 -9.77 -10.70
C THR A 424 42.95 -9.95 -11.53
N GLN A 425 43.88 -10.83 -11.12
CA GLN A 425 45.06 -11.21 -11.92
C GLN A 425 44.73 -11.70 -13.35
N ASN A 426 43.52 -12.19 -13.63
CA ASN A 426 43.07 -12.50 -14.99
C ASN A 426 42.81 -11.25 -15.86
N ASP A 427 42.54 -10.08 -15.27
CA ASP A 427 42.46 -8.79 -16.00
C ASP A 427 43.86 -8.34 -16.46
N GLN A 428 44.96 -8.84 -15.87
CA GLN A 428 46.33 -8.50 -16.27
C GLN A 428 46.84 -9.33 -17.46
N ARG A 429 46.28 -10.51 -17.72
CA ARG A 429 46.63 -11.34 -18.89
C ARG A 429 45.89 -10.95 -20.17
N SER A 430 44.80 -10.18 -20.04
CA SER A 430 44.05 -9.62 -21.17
C SER A 430 44.52 -8.18 -21.40
N ASP A 431 45.46 -8.01 -22.33
CA ASP A 431 46.03 -6.72 -22.77
C ASP A 431 45.02 -5.77 -23.48
N ARG A 432 43.71 -5.97 -23.27
CA ARG A 432 42.68 -5.01 -23.67
C ARG A 432 42.58 -3.95 -22.58
N LYS A 433 43.27 -2.83 -22.80
CA LYS A 433 43.08 -1.55 -22.06
C LYS A 433 41.60 -1.38 -21.73
N LYS A 434 41.28 -1.35 -20.44
CA LYS A 434 39.92 -1.12 -19.95
C LYS A 434 39.40 0.16 -20.60
N PRO A 435 38.23 0.13 -21.24
CA PRO A 435 37.64 1.36 -21.73
C PRO A 435 37.39 2.26 -20.50
N PRO A 436 37.76 3.55 -20.55
CA PRO A 436 37.60 4.46 -19.43
C PRO A 436 36.11 4.58 -19.05
N VAL A 437 35.80 4.95 -17.81
CA VAL A 437 34.43 5.21 -17.32
C VAL A 437 33.57 6.02 -18.32
N PRO A 438 34.11 7.07 -18.99
CA PRO A 438 33.40 7.77 -20.07
C PRO A 438 32.83 6.87 -21.18
N THR A 439 33.48 5.76 -21.51
CA THR A 439 32.98 4.81 -22.53
C THR A 439 31.80 3.98 -22.03
N TYR A 440 31.77 3.63 -20.74
CA TYR A 440 30.60 2.96 -20.13
C TYR A 440 29.43 3.92 -20.00
N LEU A 441 29.70 5.17 -19.61
CA LEU A 441 28.70 6.23 -19.59
C LEU A 441 28.11 6.44 -20.99
N ALA A 442 28.95 6.58 -22.03
CA ALA A 442 28.50 6.75 -23.41
C ALA A 442 27.61 5.59 -23.91
N ARG A 443 27.87 4.35 -23.47
CA ARG A 443 27.03 3.18 -23.79
C ARG A 443 25.71 3.16 -23.00
N ALA A 444 25.71 3.67 -21.78
CA ALA A 444 24.52 3.74 -20.94
C ALA A 444 23.61 4.91 -21.33
N THR A 445 24.15 6.02 -21.82
CA THR A 445 23.42 7.24 -22.22
C THR A 445 22.14 6.98 -23.03
N PRO A 446 22.16 6.22 -24.15
CA PRO A 446 20.93 6.01 -24.93
C PRO A 446 19.85 5.27 -24.14
N VAL A 447 20.23 4.31 -23.29
CA VAL A 447 19.28 3.58 -22.42
C VAL A 447 18.71 4.50 -21.35
N ILE A 448 19.54 5.37 -20.76
CA ILE A 448 19.13 6.35 -19.76
C ILE A 448 18.15 7.35 -20.37
N VAL A 449 18.46 7.90 -21.54
CA VAL A 449 17.60 8.84 -22.26
C VAL A 449 16.28 8.18 -22.65
N ALA A 450 16.31 6.94 -23.15
CA ALA A 450 15.08 6.20 -23.47
C ALA A 450 14.21 5.95 -22.22
N LEU A 451 14.80 5.49 -21.12
CA LEU A 451 14.08 5.30 -19.85
C LEU A 451 13.50 6.62 -19.35
N TRP A 452 14.29 7.69 -19.40
CA TRP A 452 13.85 9.03 -19.01
C TRP A 452 12.69 9.53 -19.87
N LEU A 453 12.77 9.43 -21.20
CA LEU A 453 11.69 9.88 -22.10
C LEU A 453 10.38 9.12 -21.85
N VAL A 454 10.45 7.80 -21.66
CA VAL A 454 9.27 6.97 -21.39
C VAL A 454 8.64 7.34 -20.05
N THR A 455 9.46 7.49 -19.01
CA THR A 455 8.97 7.84 -17.66
C THR A 455 8.52 9.30 -17.56
N PHE A 456 9.17 10.22 -18.29
CA PHE A 456 8.72 11.60 -18.48
C PHE A 456 7.34 11.65 -19.14
N TYR A 457 7.15 10.96 -20.28
CA TYR A 457 5.86 10.95 -20.97
C TYR A 457 4.76 10.39 -20.08
N SER A 458 5.05 9.31 -19.34
CA SER A 458 4.11 8.73 -18.39
C SER A 458 3.74 9.70 -17.26
N ALA A 459 4.73 10.37 -16.65
CA ALA A 459 4.49 11.33 -15.57
C ALA A 459 3.77 12.58 -16.06
N HIS A 460 4.15 13.09 -17.24
CA HIS A 460 3.50 14.24 -17.84
C HIS A 460 2.03 13.93 -18.17
N LYS A 461 1.75 12.81 -18.84
CA LYS A 461 0.37 12.41 -19.15
C LYS A 461 -0.51 12.23 -17.90
N HIS A 462 0.07 11.71 -16.82
CA HIS A 462 -0.63 11.53 -15.55
C HIS A 462 -1.06 12.88 -14.95
N LEU A 463 -0.16 13.87 -14.97
CA LEU A 463 -0.38 15.17 -14.33
C LEU A 463 -1.07 16.22 -15.23
N ASP A 464 -0.94 16.11 -16.55
CA ASP A 464 -1.51 17.05 -17.54
C ASP A 464 -3.05 17.12 -17.47
N ARG A 465 -3.68 16.07 -16.93
CA ARG A 465 -5.14 15.94 -16.81
C ARG A 465 -5.68 16.24 -15.41
N VAL A 466 -4.87 16.75 -14.48
CA VAL A 466 -5.34 17.14 -13.15
C VAL A 466 -5.60 18.64 -13.15
N PRO A 467 -6.85 19.11 -13.33
CA PRO A 467 -7.11 20.53 -13.39
C PRO A 467 -6.99 21.13 -11.98
N THR A 468 -6.32 22.28 -11.88
CA THR A 468 -6.24 23.08 -10.65
C THR A 468 -7.61 23.44 -10.08
N SER A 469 -8.66 23.50 -10.92
CA SER A 469 -10.04 23.73 -10.48
C SER A 469 -10.59 22.60 -9.59
N SER A 470 -10.19 21.35 -9.81
CA SER A 470 -10.61 20.22 -8.95
C SER A 470 -10.09 20.34 -7.51
N MET A 471 -8.97 21.07 -7.33
CA MET A 471 -8.35 21.33 -6.03
C MET A 471 -8.86 22.60 -5.37
N ALA A 472 -9.25 23.60 -6.16
CA ALA A 472 -9.80 24.86 -5.65
C ALA A 472 -11.18 24.65 -4.99
N ASN A 473 -11.88 23.58 -5.34
CA ASN A 473 -13.24 23.29 -4.87
C ASN A 473 -13.29 22.35 -3.65
N ARG A 474 -12.22 22.25 -2.85
CA ARG A 474 -12.24 21.47 -1.60
C ARG A 474 -13.12 22.16 -0.56
N VAL A 475 -14.10 21.44 -0.02
CA VAL A 475 -15.17 22.04 0.82
C VAL A 475 -14.94 21.84 2.31
N VAL A 476 -14.12 20.85 2.70
CA VAL A 476 -13.89 20.49 4.11
C VAL A 476 -12.43 20.16 4.35
N ALA A 477 -11.82 20.85 5.30
CA ALA A 477 -10.46 20.59 5.76
C ALA A 477 -10.48 20.12 7.23
N ASP A 478 -10.08 18.87 7.46
CA ASP A 478 -9.90 18.29 8.79
C ASP A 478 -8.68 17.33 8.80
N SER A 479 -8.46 16.58 9.88
CA SER A 479 -7.31 15.66 10.03
C SER A 479 -7.52 14.24 9.49
N ALA A 480 -8.67 13.94 8.87
CA ALA A 480 -9.00 12.64 8.31
C ALA A 480 -8.13 12.30 7.09
N PHE A 481 -7.76 11.03 7.00
CA PHE A 481 -7.00 10.48 5.88
C PHE A 481 -7.86 10.36 4.61
N LEU A 482 -9.14 10.04 4.78
CA LEU A 482 -10.14 9.79 3.72
C LEU A 482 -11.48 10.39 4.14
N ARG A 483 -12.21 10.97 3.18
CA ARG A 483 -13.60 11.43 3.33
C ARG A 483 -14.46 10.87 2.20
N SER A 484 -15.59 10.26 2.53
CA SER A 484 -16.47 9.59 1.57
C SER A 484 -17.95 9.79 1.90
N ALA A 485 -18.82 9.46 0.96
CA ALA A 485 -20.28 9.58 1.07
C ALA A 485 -20.74 10.95 1.61
N PRO A 486 -20.32 12.08 0.99
CA PRO A 486 -20.83 13.39 1.40
C PRO A 486 -22.35 13.44 1.23
N LYS A 487 -23.03 14.16 2.12
CA LYS A 487 -24.46 14.45 2.03
C LYS A 487 -24.76 15.83 2.62
N ALA A 488 -25.43 16.68 1.83
CA ALA A 488 -25.88 17.98 2.31
C ALA A 488 -27.03 17.82 3.32
N ALA A 489 -26.96 18.54 4.44
CA ALA A 489 -27.91 18.48 5.54
C ALA A 489 -28.06 19.87 6.19
N SER A 490 -29.15 20.58 5.90
CA SER A 490 -29.49 21.87 6.55
C SER A 490 -28.34 22.88 6.65
N GLY A 491 -27.57 23.06 5.56
CA GLY A 491 -26.42 23.99 5.51
C GLY A 491 -25.09 23.43 6.01
N SER A 492 -25.05 22.16 6.44
CA SER A 492 -23.84 21.41 6.79
C SER A 492 -23.60 20.23 5.83
N ILE A 493 -22.39 19.66 5.85
CA ILE A 493 -22.05 18.45 5.10
C ILE A 493 -21.80 17.31 6.10
N LEU A 494 -22.57 16.23 5.95
CA LEU A 494 -22.32 14.95 6.60
C LEU A 494 -21.41 14.09 5.72
N TYR A 495 -20.47 13.36 6.30
CA TYR A 495 -19.60 12.45 5.56
C TYR A 495 -18.95 11.42 6.49
N VAL A 496 -18.51 10.31 5.90
CA VAL A 496 -17.70 9.29 6.58
C VAL A 496 -16.23 9.72 6.52
N ALA A 497 -15.54 9.70 7.66
CA ALA A 497 -14.16 10.11 7.79
C ALA A 497 -13.28 8.99 8.37
N MET A 498 -12.17 8.67 7.69
CA MET A 498 -11.17 7.73 8.20
C MET A 498 -10.11 8.48 9.02
N ARG A 499 -9.96 8.12 10.29
CA ARG A 499 -8.98 8.69 11.23
C ARG A 499 -8.03 7.61 11.75
N SER A 500 -7.05 7.97 12.56
CA SER A 500 -6.04 7.01 13.04
C SER A 500 -6.59 5.90 13.94
N ASN A 501 -7.75 6.13 14.54
CA ASN A 501 -8.43 5.23 15.47
C ASN A 501 -9.55 4.41 14.84
N GLY A 502 -9.92 4.66 13.57
CA GLY A 502 -11.11 4.06 12.97
C GLY A 502 -11.85 5.00 12.02
N TYR A 503 -13.13 4.72 11.82
CA TYR A 503 -14.04 5.48 10.99
C TYR A 503 -15.12 6.15 11.85
N GLU A 504 -15.41 7.41 11.57
CA GLU A 504 -16.40 8.22 12.29
C GLU A 504 -17.21 9.03 11.28
N ILE A 505 -18.48 9.30 11.57
CA ILE A 505 -19.30 10.22 10.78
C ILE A 505 -19.13 11.62 11.34
N LEU A 506 -18.74 12.55 10.47
CA LEU A 506 -18.53 13.94 10.82
C LEU A 506 -19.60 14.83 10.17
N ARG A 507 -19.95 15.89 10.90
CA ARG A 507 -20.69 17.05 10.41
C ARG A 507 -19.75 18.25 10.44
N ASP A 508 -19.35 18.75 9.27
CA ASP A 508 -18.41 19.87 9.12
C ASP A 508 -17.15 19.75 10.00
N GLY A 509 -16.53 18.56 10.03
CA GLY A 509 -15.32 18.30 10.81
C GLY A 509 -15.54 17.87 12.26
N SER A 510 -16.77 17.95 12.78
CA SER A 510 -17.10 17.57 14.16
C SER A 510 -17.82 16.22 14.20
N PRO A 511 -17.46 15.28 15.10
CA PRO A 511 -18.15 14.00 15.24
C PRO A 511 -19.64 14.19 15.54
N LEU A 512 -20.47 13.31 14.96
CA LEU A 512 -21.87 13.25 15.35
C LEU A 512 -21.96 12.83 16.83
N ALA A 513 -22.73 13.54 17.65
CA ALA A 513 -22.86 13.23 19.08
C ALA A 513 -23.73 11.98 19.29
N LEU A 514 -23.22 10.79 18.96
CA LEU A 514 -23.95 9.53 19.02
C LEU A 514 -23.96 8.92 20.43
N ARG A 515 -22.94 9.16 21.26
CA ARG A 515 -22.91 8.80 22.69
C ARG A 515 -22.01 9.75 23.48
N GLN A 516 -22.54 10.46 24.48
CA GLN A 516 -21.75 11.33 25.37
C GLN A 516 -21.16 10.63 26.61
N ASN A 517 -21.42 9.33 26.83
CA ASN A 517 -21.22 8.73 28.18
C ASN A 517 -20.31 7.51 28.33
N ASP A 518 -19.74 6.93 27.27
CA ASP A 518 -18.79 5.81 27.45
C ASP A 518 -17.38 6.22 27.01
N ALA A 519 -16.47 6.31 27.98
CA ALA A 519 -15.04 6.55 27.78
C ALA A 519 -14.30 5.33 27.18
N THR A 520 -15.02 4.40 26.56
CA THR A 520 -14.49 3.27 25.79
C THR A 520 -14.36 3.67 24.33
N LEU A 521 -13.33 3.16 23.64
CA LEU A 521 -13.16 3.36 22.21
C LEU A 521 -14.46 3.02 21.46
N SER A 522 -14.95 3.94 20.64
CA SER A 522 -16.19 3.79 19.88
C SER A 522 -16.00 2.79 18.75
N ASN A 523 -17.08 2.06 18.43
CA ASN A 523 -17.17 1.23 17.24
C ASN A 523 -16.98 2.08 15.97
N ASP A 524 -16.54 1.45 14.87
CA ASP A 524 -16.40 2.14 13.59
C ASP A 524 -17.78 2.49 13.00
N GLU A 525 -17.89 3.72 12.49
CA GLU A 525 -19.07 4.26 11.83
C GLU A 525 -18.81 4.32 10.31
N LEU A 526 -19.21 3.27 9.59
CA LEU A 526 -18.75 3.03 8.22
C LEU A 526 -19.65 3.59 7.11
N SER A 527 -20.93 3.81 7.40
CA SER A 527 -21.90 4.36 6.46
C SER A 527 -23.07 5.02 7.19
N PHE A 528 -23.86 5.82 6.47
CA PHE A 528 -25.07 6.41 7.02
C PHE A 528 -26.14 6.67 5.96
N ALA A 529 -27.39 6.60 6.40
CA ALA A 529 -28.54 7.13 5.67
C ALA A 529 -29.03 8.40 6.36
N ALA A 530 -29.45 9.40 5.62
CA ALA A 530 -30.04 10.61 6.20
C ALA A 530 -31.25 11.09 5.39
N SER A 531 -32.23 11.68 6.07
CA SER A 531 -33.30 12.45 5.43
C SER A 531 -32.73 13.67 4.70
N SER A 532 -33.49 14.25 3.77
CA SER A 532 -33.07 15.45 3.02
C SER A 532 -32.83 16.68 3.92
N ASP A 533 -33.54 16.78 5.04
CA ASP A 533 -33.32 17.82 6.06
C ASP A 533 -32.18 17.49 7.04
N GLY A 534 -31.63 16.27 7.01
CA GLY A 534 -30.55 15.81 7.89
C GLY A 534 -30.93 15.70 9.37
N ARG A 535 -32.23 15.60 9.69
CA ARG A 535 -32.74 15.44 11.06
C ARG A 535 -32.89 13.98 11.49
N ASP A 536 -33.22 13.11 10.56
CA ASP A 536 -33.31 11.66 10.77
C ASP A 536 -32.09 11.00 10.12
N ILE A 537 -31.19 10.47 10.93
CA ILE A 537 -29.95 9.86 10.47
C ILE A 537 -29.90 8.44 11.00
N TRP A 538 -29.55 7.49 10.15
CA TRP A 538 -29.26 6.12 10.52
C TRP A 538 -27.78 5.88 10.31
N VAL A 539 -27.10 5.44 11.36
CA VAL A 539 -25.65 5.24 11.37
C VAL A 539 -25.37 3.75 11.43
N GLU A 540 -24.50 3.28 10.54
CA GLU A 540 -23.96 1.93 10.63
C GLU A 540 -22.86 1.89 11.69
N GLU A 541 -23.09 1.13 12.77
CA GLU A 541 -22.07 0.79 13.76
C GLU A 541 -21.60 -0.66 13.51
N THR A 542 -20.28 -0.90 13.50
CA THR A 542 -19.72 -2.25 13.32
C THR A 542 -19.13 -2.82 14.61
N SER A 543 -19.17 -4.15 14.74
CA SER A 543 -18.52 -4.88 15.84
C SER A 543 -18.27 -6.34 15.44
N VAL A 544 -17.69 -7.14 16.35
CA VAL A 544 -17.57 -8.60 16.18
C VAL A 544 -18.92 -9.29 15.99
N GLU A 545 -20.02 -8.71 16.48
CA GLU A 545 -21.37 -9.28 16.34
C GLU A 545 -21.98 -9.01 14.95
N GLY A 546 -21.38 -8.13 14.16
CA GLY A 546 -21.85 -7.72 12.84
C GLY A 546 -22.05 -6.21 12.73
N SER A 547 -22.65 -5.79 11.60
CA SER A 547 -23.09 -4.42 11.38
C SER A 547 -24.54 -4.23 11.82
N ARG A 548 -24.84 -3.06 12.39
CA ARG A 548 -26.21 -2.63 12.70
C ARG A 548 -26.45 -1.20 12.28
N LEU A 549 -27.66 -0.88 11.87
CA LEU A 549 -28.11 0.50 11.62
C LEU A 549 -28.86 1.04 12.83
N ALA A 550 -28.32 2.08 13.47
CA ALA A 550 -28.92 2.75 14.62
C ALA A 550 -29.48 4.12 14.22
N ARG A 551 -30.75 4.38 14.53
CA ARG A 551 -31.40 5.68 14.31
C ARG A 551 -30.93 6.69 15.35
N THR A 552 -30.50 7.86 14.89
CA THR A 552 -30.21 9.03 15.71
C THR A 552 -31.05 10.21 15.26
N SER A 553 -31.65 10.91 16.22
CA SER A 553 -32.41 12.13 15.99
C SER A 553 -31.76 13.30 16.71
N SER A 554 -31.49 14.38 15.98
CA SER A 554 -30.94 15.61 16.55
C SER A 554 -31.87 16.31 17.55
N ALA A 555 -33.16 15.95 17.55
CA ALA A 555 -34.19 16.62 18.35
C ALA A 555 -34.41 15.98 19.74
N ASN A 556 -34.08 14.70 19.94
CA ASN A 556 -34.28 14.04 21.22
C ASN A 556 -33.40 12.77 21.37
N PRO A 557 -32.18 12.87 21.93
CA PRO A 557 -31.28 11.72 22.12
C PRO A 557 -31.81 10.67 23.12
N ALA A 558 -32.92 10.95 23.82
CA ALA A 558 -33.58 10.04 24.75
C ALA A 558 -34.81 9.31 24.17
N ALA A 559 -35.23 9.63 22.92
CA ALA A 559 -36.27 8.86 22.24
C ALA A 559 -35.65 7.55 21.73
N GLY A 560 -36.23 6.41 22.14
CA GLY A 560 -35.62 5.07 22.04
C GLY A 560 -34.84 4.78 20.75
N SER A 561 -33.63 4.25 20.91
CA SER A 561 -32.75 3.85 19.81
C SER A 561 -33.41 2.72 19.01
N CYS A 562 -33.97 3.05 17.84
CA CYS A 562 -34.36 2.01 16.91
C CYS A 562 -33.11 1.47 16.23
N THR A 563 -32.84 0.18 16.39
CA THR A 563 -31.72 -0.50 15.74
C THR A 563 -32.24 -1.59 14.82
N VAL A 564 -31.57 -1.76 13.68
CA VAL A 564 -31.77 -2.88 12.77
C VAL A 564 -30.47 -3.68 12.75
N GLU A 565 -30.52 -4.90 13.28
CA GLU A 565 -29.39 -5.82 13.31
C GLU A 565 -29.16 -6.47 11.95
N ASP A 566 -27.89 -6.85 11.69
CA ASP A 566 -27.42 -7.39 10.42
C ASP A 566 -27.83 -6.45 9.29
N ALA A 567 -27.37 -5.21 9.35
CA ALA A 567 -27.72 -4.16 8.39
C ALA A 567 -26.53 -3.23 8.16
N GLU A 568 -26.21 -3.00 6.88
CA GLU A 568 -25.10 -2.15 6.44
C GLU A 568 -25.54 -1.27 5.24
N ASP A 569 -24.83 -0.18 4.98
CA ASP A 569 -25.00 0.71 3.81
C ASP A 569 -26.46 1.06 3.47
N GLY A 570 -27.10 1.85 4.34
CA GLY A 570 -28.53 2.16 4.25
C GLY A 570 -28.91 3.35 3.36
N ALA A 571 -30.16 3.40 2.91
CA ALA A 571 -30.78 4.60 2.35
C ALA A 571 -32.25 4.75 2.80
N LEU A 572 -32.70 5.98 2.94
CA LEU A 572 -34.08 6.30 3.31
C LEU A 572 -34.93 6.59 2.08
N SER A 573 -36.19 6.18 2.11
CA SER A 573 -37.20 6.63 1.15
C SER A 573 -37.40 8.14 1.27
N ALA A 574 -37.88 8.79 0.21
CA ALA A 574 -38.08 10.24 0.18
C ALA A 574 -39.01 10.77 1.29
N ASP A 575 -39.95 9.94 1.74
CA ASP A 575 -40.88 10.24 2.85
C ASP A 575 -40.35 9.80 4.23
N GLY A 576 -39.17 9.19 4.30
CA GLY A 576 -38.55 8.67 5.52
C GLY A 576 -39.27 7.47 6.15
N ALA A 577 -40.32 6.93 5.52
CA ALA A 577 -41.15 5.86 6.09
C ALA A 577 -40.53 4.46 5.95
N THR A 578 -39.56 4.29 5.05
CA THR A 578 -38.90 3.02 4.79
C THR A 578 -37.38 3.21 4.74
N LEU A 579 -36.67 2.35 5.45
CA LEU A 579 -35.22 2.21 5.38
C LEU A 579 -34.89 1.00 4.50
N ALA A 580 -34.14 1.20 3.43
CA ALA A 580 -33.46 0.14 2.71
C ALA A 580 -32.03 0.00 3.20
N PHE A 581 -31.51 -1.22 3.17
CA PHE A 581 -30.14 -1.52 3.59
C PHE A 581 -29.65 -2.81 2.94
N LEU A 582 -28.34 -3.02 2.97
CA LEU A 582 -27.72 -4.24 2.51
C LEU A 582 -27.58 -5.26 3.65
N ARG A 583 -27.65 -6.53 3.26
CA ARG A 583 -27.16 -7.66 4.06
C ARG A 583 -26.19 -8.45 3.23
N GLU A 584 -24.97 -8.58 3.73
CA GLU A 584 -23.92 -9.30 3.04
C GLU A 584 -23.73 -10.71 3.59
N LYS A 585 -23.55 -11.67 2.68
CA LYS A 585 -23.13 -13.01 3.01
C LYS A 585 -21.93 -13.40 2.16
N ARG A 586 -20.75 -13.53 2.79
CA ARG A 586 -19.49 -13.93 2.13
C ARG A 586 -19.12 -13.05 0.92
N GLY A 587 -19.24 -11.73 1.05
CA GLY A 587 -18.92 -10.80 -0.04
C GLY A 587 -20.06 -10.52 -1.03
N GLN A 588 -21.22 -11.18 -0.88
CA GLN A 588 -22.39 -10.99 -1.74
C GLN A 588 -23.50 -10.24 -1.02
N GLY A 589 -23.82 -9.03 -1.49
CA GLY A 589 -24.84 -8.18 -0.89
C GLY A 589 -26.27 -8.48 -1.36
N SER A 590 -27.24 -8.29 -0.48
CA SER A 590 -28.67 -8.42 -0.78
C SER A 590 -29.45 -7.23 -0.24
N LEU A 591 -30.51 -6.80 -0.94
CA LEU A 591 -31.30 -5.63 -0.55
C LEU A 591 -32.44 -6.03 0.39
N TRP A 592 -32.56 -5.31 1.49
CA TRP A 592 -33.62 -5.48 2.48
C TRP A 592 -34.30 -4.15 2.77
N ILE A 593 -35.57 -4.21 3.18
CA ILE A 593 -36.33 -3.05 3.62
C ILE A 593 -36.91 -3.25 5.01
N PHE A 594 -37.08 -2.13 5.72
CA PHE A 594 -37.64 -2.05 7.06
C PHE A 594 -38.51 -0.79 7.19
N ALA A 595 -39.70 -0.93 7.77
CA ALA A 595 -40.62 0.18 7.98
C ALA A 595 -40.22 0.98 9.22
N THR A 596 -39.77 2.23 9.05
CA THR A 596 -39.25 3.07 10.14
C THR A 596 -40.32 3.46 11.15
N ARG A 597 -41.58 3.57 10.73
CA ARG A 597 -42.73 3.83 11.62
C ARG A 597 -42.94 2.75 12.68
N SER A 598 -42.42 1.55 12.47
CA SER A 598 -42.45 0.48 13.49
C SER A 598 -41.54 0.77 14.69
N CYS A 599 -40.77 1.86 14.65
CA CYS A 599 -40.00 2.39 15.77
C CYS A 599 -40.75 3.44 16.60
N ASP A 600 -41.87 3.99 16.10
CA ASP A 600 -42.55 5.12 16.72
C ASP A 600 -43.56 4.62 17.77
N GLY A 601 -43.12 4.48 19.03
CA GLY A 601 -43.98 4.21 20.19
C GLY A 601 -43.41 3.21 21.21
N ALA A 602 -43.74 3.38 22.50
CA ALA A 602 -43.20 2.58 23.61
C ALA A 602 -43.59 1.08 23.61
N THR A 603 -44.49 0.66 22.72
CA THR A 603 -44.99 -0.73 22.57
C THR A 603 -44.87 -1.25 21.13
N ALA A 604 -44.19 -0.52 20.25
CA ALA A 604 -44.05 -0.93 18.87
C ALA A 604 -43.10 -2.14 18.75
N THR A 605 -43.59 -3.23 18.15
CA THR A 605 -42.74 -4.37 17.79
C THR A 605 -42.14 -4.05 16.42
N PRO A 606 -40.80 -3.98 16.27
CA PRO A 606 -40.17 -3.71 14.99
C PRO A 606 -40.65 -4.72 13.94
N GLY A 607 -41.05 -4.24 12.76
CA GLY A 607 -41.41 -5.12 11.65
C GLY A 607 -40.21 -5.98 11.24
N LYS A 608 -40.42 -7.23 10.82
CA LYS A 608 -39.30 -8.06 10.33
C LYS A 608 -38.79 -7.51 8.99
N PRO A 609 -37.47 -7.32 8.84
CA PRO A 609 -36.91 -6.92 7.54
C PRO A 609 -37.29 -7.89 6.43
N GLN A 610 -37.56 -7.35 5.24
CA GLN A 610 -37.95 -8.13 4.06
C GLN A 610 -36.92 -7.97 2.95
N ARG A 611 -36.48 -9.10 2.38
CA ARG A 611 -35.58 -9.13 1.22
C ARG A 611 -36.35 -8.73 -0.05
N LEU A 612 -35.75 -7.86 -0.87
CA LEU A 612 -36.30 -7.43 -2.16
C LEU A 612 -35.58 -8.01 -3.39
N THR A 613 -34.32 -8.44 -3.26
CA THR A 613 -33.57 -8.99 -4.39
C THR A 613 -33.47 -10.51 -4.37
N PRO A 614 -33.31 -11.17 -5.54
CA PRO A 614 -33.06 -12.61 -5.61
C PRO A 614 -31.78 -13.05 -4.89
N ALA A 615 -31.67 -14.35 -4.61
CA ALA A 615 -30.60 -14.97 -3.82
C ALA A 615 -29.21 -14.79 -4.45
N GLU A 616 -29.17 -14.87 -5.78
CA GLU A 616 -28.00 -14.88 -6.64
C GLU A 616 -27.49 -13.49 -7.04
N TRP A 617 -28.17 -12.44 -6.61
CA TRP A 617 -27.74 -11.06 -6.81
C TRP A 617 -26.66 -10.69 -5.81
N ASP A 618 -25.71 -9.90 -6.27
CA ASP A 618 -24.67 -9.30 -5.46
C ASP A 618 -24.80 -7.77 -5.56
N VAL A 619 -25.64 -7.21 -4.69
CA VAL A 619 -25.93 -5.77 -4.60
C VAL A 619 -24.75 -5.07 -3.93
N ARG A 620 -24.26 -3.99 -4.55
CA ARG A 620 -23.04 -3.29 -4.13
C ARG A 620 -23.29 -1.93 -3.51
N THR A 621 -24.18 -1.15 -4.12
CA THR A 621 -24.60 0.17 -3.62
C THR A 621 -26.10 0.34 -3.82
N LEU A 622 -26.73 1.19 -3.00
CA LEU A 622 -28.15 1.51 -3.12
C LEU A 622 -28.44 2.99 -2.87
N SER A 623 -29.53 3.49 -3.45
CA SER A 623 -30.04 4.83 -3.24
C SER A 623 -31.55 4.87 -3.46
N ALA A 624 -32.23 5.90 -2.97
CA ALA A 624 -33.65 6.10 -3.25
C ALA A 624 -33.87 6.42 -4.73
N ALA A 625 -34.90 5.85 -5.36
CA ALA A 625 -35.23 6.14 -6.75
C ALA A 625 -36.12 7.39 -6.89
N PRO A 626 -36.00 8.15 -8.01
CA PRO A 626 -36.96 9.20 -8.32
C PRO A 626 -38.34 8.59 -8.56
N GLY A 627 -39.37 9.16 -7.93
CA GLY A 627 -40.75 8.66 -8.01
C GLY A 627 -41.07 7.46 -7.10
N GLY A 628 -40.15 7.06 -6.21
CA GLY A 628 -40.33 5.96 -5.26
C GLY A 628 -39.66 4.65 -5.69
N GLY A 629 -39.38 3.76 -4.73
CA GLY A 629 -38.58 2.55 -4.94
C GLY A 629 -37.07 2.79 -4.73
N TRP A 630 -36.24 1.95 -5.35
CA TRP A 630 -34.79 1.91 -5.09
C TRP A 630 -33.98 1.82 -6.37
N LEU A 631 -32.85 2.54 -6.41
CA LEU A 631 -31.79 2.38 -7.39
C LEU A 631 -30.66 1.58 -6.76
N LEU A 632 -30.07 0.67 -7.51
CA LEU A 632 -29.00 -0.20 -7.03
C LEU A 632 -27.99 -0.51 -8.12
N SER A 633 -26.73 -0.59 -7.73
CA SER A 633 -25.71 -1.26 -8.52
C SER A 633 -25.58 -2.71 -8.05
N ALA A 634 -25.58 -3.66 -8.99
CA ALA A 634 -25.48 -5.06 -8.68
C ALA A 634 -24.77 -5.87 -9.77
N VAL A 635 -24.12 -6.95 -9.36
CA VAL A 635 -23.65 -8.00 -10.25
C VAL A 635 -24.67 -9.14 -10.22
N THR A 636 -25.12 -9.57 -11.40
CA THR A 636 -26.13 -10.62 -11.55
C THR A 636 -25.68 -11.66 -12.59
N PRO A 637 -26.30 -12.85 -12.64
CA PRO A 637 -26.03 -13.81 -13.71
C PRO A 637 -26.28 -13.23 -15.12
N GLN A 638 -27.24 -12.30 -15.26
CA GLN A 638 -27.59 -11.67 -16.53
C GLN A 638 -26.53 -10.66 -17.01
N THR A 639 -25.76 -10.08 -16.08
CA THR A 639 -24.72 -9.10 -16.41
C THR A 639 -23.34 -9.73 -16.64
N HIS A 640 -23.24 -11.07 -16.64
CA HIS A 640 -22.02 -11.83 -16.88
C HIS A 640 -20.82 -11.38 -16.02
N GLY A 641 -21.08 -11.01 -14.76
CA GLY A 641 -20.05 -10.60 -13.81
C GLY A 641 -19.70 -9.10 -13.83
N ARG A 642 -20.38 -8.28 -14.64
CA ARG A 642 -20.25 -6.81 -14.62
C ARG A 642 -21.21 -6.17 -13.63
N GLU A 643 -20.79 -5.06 -13.05
CA GLU A 643 -21.64 -4.24 -12.20
C GLU A 643 -22.53 -3.35 -13.06
N SER A 644 -23.85 -3.41 -12.85
CA SER A 644 -24.83 -2.69 -13.66
C SER A 644 -25.92 -2.06 -12.80
N LEU A 645 -26.60 -1.06 -13.37
CA LEU A 645 -27.61 -0.28 -12.67
C LEU A 645 -29.02 -0.85 -12.85
N PHE A 646 -29.70 -1.07 -11.74
CA PHE A 646 -31.08 -1.54 -11.69
C PHE A 646 -31.97 -0.57 -10.91
N GLN A 647 -33.25 -0.57 -11.25
CA GLN A 647 -34.30 0.10 -10.50
C GLN A 647 -35.30 -0.95 -10.02
N ILE A 648 -35.65 -0.91 -8.75
CA ILE A 648 -36.74 -1.71 -8.18
C ILE A 648 -37.89 -0.76 -7.86
N SER A 649 -39.00 -0.93 -8.56
CA SER A 649 -40.24 -0.20 -8.31
C SER A 649 -40.95 -0.72 -7.04
N ALA A 650 -41.99 -0.02 -6.59
CA ALA A 650 -42.74 -0.41 -5.39
C ALA A 650 -43.41 -1.80 -5.49
N ASP A 651 -43.57 -2.34 -6.70
CA ASP A 651 -44.07 -3.69 -6.97
C ASP A 651 -43.01 -4.80 -6.73
N GLY A 652 -41.77 -4.41 -6.44
CA GLY A 652 -40.65 -5.31 -6.17
C GLY A 652 -39.96 -5.87 -7.42
N SER A 653 -40.38 -5.47 -8.63
CA SER A 653 -39.78 -5.98 -9.87
C SER A 653 -38.50 -5.20 -10.24
N PRO A 654 -37.34 -5.87 -10.40
CA PRO A 654 -36.13 -5.22 -10.83
C PRO A 654 -36.13 -4.98 -12.35
N ARG A 655 -35.83 -3.75 -12.75
CA ARG A 655 -35.63 -3.32 -14.14
C ARG A 655 -34.19 -2.87 -14.36
N LEU A 656 -33.55 -3.42 -15.39
CA LEU A 656 -32.22 -2.96 -15.84
C LEU A 656 -32.36 -1.57 -16.50
N LEU A 657 -31.60 -0.59 -16.00
CA LEU A 657 -31.64 0.79 -16.51
C LEU A 657 -30.55 1.06 -17.56
N ALA A 658 -29.35 0.55 -17.32
CA ALA A 658 -28.22 0.73 -18.22
C ALA A 658 -27.31 -0.49 -18.19
N GLN A 659 -26.95 -1.00 -19.37
CA GLN A 659 -25.95 -2.03 -19.57
C GLN A 659 -24.97 -1.54 -20.63
N GLU A 660 -23.83 -0.99 -20.20
CA GLU A 660 -22.76 -0.60 -21.13
C GLU A 660 -21.56 -1.56 -21.05
N SER A 661 -20.53 -1.25 -21.84
CA SER A 661 -19.26 -1.96 -21.89
C SER A 661 -18.40 -1.85 -20.61
N SER A 662 -18.79 -1.00 -19.66
CA SER A 662 -18.04 -0.66 -18.44
C SER A 662 -18.95 -0.70 -17.20
N ASP A 663 -18.35 -0.95 -16.04
CA ASP A 663 -19.03 -1.00 -14.74
C ASP A 663 -19.61 0.36 -14.33
N PHE A 664 -20.82 0.34 -13.75
CA PHE A 664 -21.49 1.49 -13.14
C PHE A 664 -21.80 1.26 -11.66
N ASP A 665 -21.51 2.25 -10.81
CA ASP A 665 -21.81 2.19 -9.37
C ASP A 665 -22.28 3.54 -8.79
N SER A 666 -22.68 3.53 -7.51
CA SER A 666 -22.97 4.70 -6.65
C SER A 666 -23.95 5.73 -7.27
N PRO A 667 -25.20 5.34 -7.59
CA PRO A 667 -26.15 6.24 -8.23
C PRO A 667 -26.64 7.36 -7.29
N ALA A 668 -26.56 8.60 -7.77
CA ALA A 668 -27.09 9.78 -7.10
C ALA A 668 -28.15 10.47 -7.97
N VAL A 669 -29.36 10.61 -7.42
CA VAL A 669 -30.52 11.18 -8.11
C VAL A 669 -30.55 12.69 -7.94
N SER A 670 -30.75 13.43 -9.03
CA SER A 670 -30.95 14.88 -8.96
C SER A 670 -32.21 15.23 -8.16
N PRO A 671 -32.28 16.42 -7.53
CA PRO A 671 -33.44 16.77 -6.71
C PRO A 671 -34.77 16.78 -7.51
N ASP A 672 -34.72 17.17 -8.78
CA ASP A 672 -35.83 17.09 -9.74
C ASP A 672 -36.15 15.66 -10.26
N GLY A 673 -35.30 14.67 -9.97
CA GLY A 673 -35.43 13.28 -10.42
C GLY A 673 -35.17 13.03 -11.91
N SER A 674 -34.77 14.05 -12.68
CA SER A 674 -34.62 13.96 -14.14
C SER A 674 -33.26 13.36 -14.57
N ARG A 675 -32.25 13.44 -13.70
CA ARG A 675 -30.85 13.11 -14.00
C ARG A 675 -30.27 12.20 -12.91
N LEU A 676 -29.38 11.29 -13.32
CA LEU A 676 -28.60 10.46 -12.42
C LEU A 676 -27.12 10.80 -12.59
N ILE A 677 -26.38 10.98 -11.50
CA ILE A 677 -24.93 10.92 -11.51
C ILE A 677 -24.51 9.50 -11.13
N LEU A 678 -23.66 8.92 -11.95
CA LEU A 678 -23.13 7.58 -11.76
C LEU A 678 -21.61 7.65 -11.77
N ARG A 679 -20.97 6.64 -11.17
CA ARG A 679 -19.56 6.37 -11.45
C ARG A 679 -19.44 5.39 -12.60
N ARG A 680 -18.45 5.62 -13.45
CA ARG A 680 -18.10 4.74 -14.57
C ARG A 680 -16.61 4.43 -14.53
N MET A 681 -16.25 3.17 -14.73
CA MET A 681 -14.85 2.77 -14.90
C MET A 681 -14.35 3.18 -16.30
N ILE A 682 -13.47 4.17 -16.39
CA ILE A 682 -12.88 4.67 -17.64
C ILE A 682 -11.36 4.59 -17.53
N ALA A 683 -10.73 3.81 -18.40
CA ALA A 683 -9.28 3.61 -18.44
C ALA A 683 -8.65 3.22 -17.08
N GLY A 684 -9.37 2.46 -16.25
CA GLY A 684 -8.89 2.01 -14.93
C GLY A 684 -9.06 3.05 -13.81
N ARG A 685 -9.87 4.10 -14.04
CA ARG A 685 -10.22 5.11 -13.04
C ARG A 685 -11.74 5.25 -12.94
N TRP A 686 -12.23 5.48 -11.73
CA TRP A 686 -13.63 5.86 -11.52
C TRP A 686 -13.84 7.32 -11.89
N GLN A 687 -14.72 7.58 -12.86
CA GLN A 687 -15.09 8.91 -13.31
C GLN A 687 -16.58 9.14 -13.08
N LEU A 688 -16.98 10.40 -12.85
CA LEU A 688 -18.38 10.77 -12.77
C LEU A 688 -18.95 10.95 -14.18
N VAL A 689 -20.15 10.42 -14.38
CA VAL A 689 -20.93 10.59 -15.59
C VAL A 689 -22.35 11.00 -15.21
N VAL A 690 -22.93 11.92 -15.97
CA VAL A 690 -24.38 12.18 -15.91
C VAL A 690 -25.08 11.23 -16.86
N PHE A 691 -26.18 10.64 -16.44
CA PHE A 691 -27.06 9.76 -17.20
C PHE A 691 -28.49 10.29 -17.12
N GLU A 692 -29.13 10.39 -18.28
CA GLU A 692 -30.54 10.78 -18.39
C GLU A 692 -31.39 9.52 -18.63
N PRO A 693 -32.19 9.05 -17.66
CA PRO A 693 -32.95 7.82 -17.81
C PRO A 693 -33.96 7.84 -18.96
N ALA A 694 -34.53 9.02 -19.27
CA ALA A 694 -35.53 9.18 -20.31
C ALA A 694 -34.95 9.04 -21.73
N SER A 695 -33.74 9.56 -21.96
CA SER A 695 -33.09 9.59 -23.27
C SER A 695 -32.05 8.50 -23.46
N GLY A 696 -31.57 7.90 -22.36
CA GLY A 696 -30.44 6.96 -22.34
C GLY A 696 -29.09 7.61 -22.61
N LYS A 697 -29.02 8.94 -22.75
CA LYS A 697 -27.77 9.66 -22.99
C LYS A 697 -26.92 9.69 -21.73
N ASN A 698 -25.61 9.57 -21.89
CA ASN A 698 -24.65 9.89 -20.84
C ASN A 698 -23.54 10.83 -21.32
N ARG A 699 -22.98 11.58 -20.37
CA ARG A 699 -21.87 12.50 -20.58
C ARG A 699 -20.90 12.40 -19.40
N GLN A 700 -19.60 12.31 -19.71
CA GLN A 700 -18.55 12.31 -18.70
C GLN A 700 -18.36 13.72 -18.11
N LEU A 701 -18.21 13.80 -16.79
CA LEU A 701 -18.05 15.05 -16.04
C LEU A 701 -16.62 15.25 -15.53
N THR A 702 -15.92 14.17 -15.17
CA THR A 702 -14.53 14.21 -14.68
C THR A 702 -13.61 13.49 -15.65
N PHE A 703 -12.38 13.98 -15.86
CA PHE A 703 -11.45 13.47 -16.89
C PHE A 703 -10.03 13.15 -16.41
N SER A 704 -9.79 13.29 -15.10
CA SER A 704 -8.46 13.22 -14.51
C SER A 704 -7.97 11.78 -14.29
N ASP A 705 -6.65 11.58 -14.24
CA ASP A 705 -6.03 10.25 -13.99
C ASP A 705 -6.05 9.86 -12.49
N CYS A 706 -7.23 9.99 -11.88
CA CYS A 706 -7.55 9.74 -10.48
C CYS A 706 -9.04 9.37 -10.37
N ASN A 707 -9.46 8.94 -9.19
CA ASN A 707 -10.84 8.52 -8.94
C ASN A 707 -11.69 9.69 -8.45
N ALA A 708 -12.91 9.77 -8.98
CA ALA A 708 -14.02 10.53 -8.44
C ALA A 708 -15.09 9.54 -7.96
N CYS A 709 -15.46 9.65 -6.69
CA CYS A 709 -16.17 8.65 -5.91
C CYS A 709 -17.39 9.27 -5.19
N THR A 710 -18.39 8.45 -4.87
CA THR A 710 -19.54 8.77 -4.01
C THR A 710 -20.17 10.16 -4.27
N PRO A 711 -20.72 10.41 -5.48
CA PRO A 711 -21.38 11.68 -5.77
C PRO A 711 -22.69 11.83 -4.97
N THR A 712 -23.05 13.07 -4.60
CA THR A 712 -24.38 13.45 -4.13
C THR A 712 -24.71 14.85 -4.63
N TRP A 713 -26.00 15.17 -4.73
CA TRP A 713 -26.45 16.53 -4.98
C TRP A 713 -26.47 17.34 -3.68
N LYS A 714 -26.01 18.59 -3.76
CA LYS A 714 -26.14 19.61 -2.72
C LYS A 714 -27.38 20.47 -2.97
N ASP A 715 -27.60 20.83 -4.22
CA ASP A 715 -28.75 21.56 -4.75
C ASP A 715 -28.95 21.18 -6.24
N GLU A 716 -29.82 21.88 -6.98
CA GLU A 716 -30.16 21.57 -8.39
C GLU A 716 -29.00 21.72 -9.39
N GLU A 717 -27.98 22.49 -9.02
CA GLU A 717 -26.86 22.84 -9.89
C GLU A 717 -25.52 22.39 -9.31
N THR A 718 -25.48 21.87 -8.08
CA THR A 718 -24.21 21.64 -7.38
C THR A 718 -24.08 20.21 -6.89
N LEU A 719 -22.95 19.60 -7.24
CA LEU A 719 -22.57 18.25 -6.87
C LEU A 719 -21.47 18.26 -5.81
N LEU A 720 -21.61 17.42 -4.79
CA LEU A 720 -20.52 17.04 -3.88
C LEU A 720 -20.04 15.64 -4.23
N TYR A 721 -18.72 15.43 -4.18
CA TYR A 721 -18.13 14.12 -4.42
C TYR A 721 -16.81 13.96 -3.69
N ALA A 722 -16.38 12.72 -3.51
CA ALA A 722 -15.08 12.37 -2.95
C ALA A 722 -14.06 12.15 -4.09
N THR A 723 -12.81 12.55 -3.93
CA THR A 723 -11.79 12.31 -4.96
C THR A 723 -10.37 12.20 -4.41
N ASP A 724 -9.60 11.26 -4.97
CA ASP A 724 -8.21 10.96 -4.62
C ASP A 724 -7.18 11.60 -5.57
N CYS A 725 -7.60 12.58 -6.38
CA CYS A 725 -6.70 13.35 -7.23
C CYS A 725 -5.58 14.00 -6.40
N GLU A 726 -4.34 13.70 -6.82
CA GLU A 726 -3.08 14.12 -6.15
C GLU A 726 -2.94 13.64 -4.70
N ARG A 727 -3.83 12.76 -4.24
CA ARG A 727 -3.75 12.09 -2.94
C ARG A 727 -3.38 10.62 -3.14
N GLY A 728 -3.20 9.90 -2.04
CA GLY A 728 -3.04 8.45 -2.09
C GLY A 728 -4.31 7.79 -2.63
N MET A 729 -4.17 6.68 -3.35
CA MET A 729 -5.28 5.90 -3.87
C MET A 729 -6.31 5.58 -2.79
N GLY A 730 -7.58 5.93 -3.04
CA GLY A 730 -8.67 5.80 -2.07
C GLY A 730 -8.63 6.78 -0.90
N MET A 731 -7.54 7.53 -0.66
CA MET A 731 -7.44 8.56 0.38
C MET A 731 -8.11 9.86 -0.08
N THR A 732 -9.42 9.82 -0.26
CA THR A 732 -10.21 10.89 -0.89
C THR A 732 -10.35 12.13 -0.01
N GLY A 733 -10.39 13.31 -0.63
CA GLY A 733 -10.94 14.53 -0.05
C GLY A 733 -12.31 14.85 -0.67
N LEU A 734 -13.09 15.73 -0.04
CA LEU A 734 -14.37 16.19 -0.59
C LEU A 734 -14.17 17.36 -1.55
N ALA A 735 -14.90 17.37 -2.65
CA ALA A 735 -14.88 18.41 -3.66
C ALA A 735 -16.30 18.79 -4.10
N GLU A 736 -16.45 20.02 -4.59
CA GLU A 736 -17.68 20.56 -5.17
C GLU A 736 -17.52 20.79 -6.68
N MET A 737 -18.60 20.59 -7.43
CA MET A 737 -18.67 20.87 -8.85
C MET A 737 -20.01 21.53 -9.18
N HIS A 738 -19.98 22.68 -9.83
CA HIS A 738 -21.18 23.32 -10.36
C HIS A 738 -21.49 22.78 -11.77
N PHE A 739 -22.77 22.55 -12.01
CA PHE A 739 -23.37 22.00 -13.20
C PHE A 739 -24.06 23.15 -13.93
N HIS A 740 -23.38 23.77 -14.89
CA HIS A 740 -24.05 24.71 -15.79
C HIS A 740 -24.92 23.92 -16.77
N GLY A 741 -26.22 24.24 -16.78
CA GLY A 741 -27.25 23.56 -17.58
C GLY A 741 -27.04 23.63 -19.09
N ASP A 742 -26.11 24.46 -19.58
CA ASP A 742 -25.78 24.59 -20.99
C ASP A 742 -24.26 24.44 -21.20
N GLY A 743 -23.87 23.71 -22.24
CA GLY A 743 -22.53 23.13 -22.38
C GLY A 743 -21.36 24.10 -22.53
N GLU A 744 -20.30 23.86 -21.76
CA GLU A 744 -18.96 23.45 -22.19
C GLU A 744 -18.22 22.79 -21.00
#